data_AF-Q08US5-F1
#
_entry.id   AF-Q08US5-F1
#
_cell.length_a   1.000
_cell.length_b   1.000
_cell.length_c   1.000
_cell.angle_alpha   90.00
_cell.angle_beta   90.00
_cell.angle_gamma   90.00
#
_symmetry.space_group_name_H-M   'P 1'
#
loop_
_entity.id
_entity.type
_entity.pdbx_description
1 polymer ?
#
loop_
_entity_poly.entity_id
_entity_poly.type
_entity_poly.pdbx_seq_one_letter_code
_entity_poly.pdbx_strand_id
1 'polypeptide(L)'
;MARQLKALPAWPPEEKLGENSLGTYLGDFDKGKKLDWLQDRPRVRAVLAQFLHLHPEDLDSQLVELTSPSKRPRPEIQFWDVDIRRVDPRKEPPPPVFPQAVLDTGDWPVLWRAPSGSGRTLVGKWIEAQGVARFIQAENWAEALGQLVDGQDTFIELMSPDGLPRDPPAGARPLSVCVAVEGAPRRRGRPQHFFPLSAEKEPEFTWDQVSSPPPATWLEPLVNWVHERSHKDPHFDAKACVDWMQDTLIPQRILDGFGTVLGFIGLYARYSKDIRSMEPKQAWMTLAKLFLRMRKDQVETQIETGKVPDLLKQLTHLGQAVLQGEHPWQEPQRWNEWLELARMPSDEQALAYLKRLSGQHGLQLNERQLQKAVEKQPPSASAILHSLQQLQLLREKRPRLYTLHPRWLLTTLLTQAADDLLNESHEKWGTALLKAHGARFVMASLLGRCGTGDFKPIQRLLETRPFDSPAWAAAVECAFRALGLTVFRGTSEVPQKILSEVLELQQRLLIDRNGWPRPRISYSPDIDYLPLKYGLWLLAGHTLVDRLRAKPEGLHPMLTLQGNFPQGSELSQALSQVWTAVFDESSDESLQFRVLSFYGRLLPRTGLFSNAFARVHDLQVPAFLLTRLQPGALLWGDVEHASWDKLFPLLPQYAAQHQQPWEPIVNALWRAWLAQDKDGSSLFSFQQPWAQDLWALVPPEVLLSQRLSWVLREERFPYERLRDEQWSALLTSWKDNPHRDFSERENRLWQHTPARFIRQAIAERLIRPHDNAALRQIWKTAASTVRDEVQRLLQEGDAEWAMTLAWSAPPEETPNLLALVHQASRHNDAPRATFISWLHGRITDRTPGWEQAWTLLNELTGLKPMTRGG
;
A
#
# COMPACT_ATOMS: atom_id res chain seq x y z
N MET A 1 -14.60 -3.07 61.87
CA MET A 1 -16.05 -2.81 61.78
C MET A 1 -16.90 -3.88 62.46
N ALA A 2 -17.10 -5.10 61.90
CA ALA A 2 -18.01 -6.12 62.47
C ALA A 2 -17.75 -6.43 63.97
N ARG A 3 -16.48 -6.58 64.37
CA ARG A 3 -16.07 -6.77 65.77
C ARG A 3 -16.41 -5.59 66.69
N GLN A 4 -16.33 -4.36 66.18
CA GLN A 4 -16.68 -3.15 66.95
C GLN A 4 -18.18 -2.98 67.08
N LEU A 5 -18.93 -3.31 66.03
CA LEU A 5 -20.39 -3.19 65.98
C LEU A 5 -21.08 -4.16 66.95
N LYS A 6 -20.56 -5.39 67.06
CA LYS A 6 -21.04 -6.41 68.01
C LYS A 6 -20.66 -6.11 69.46
N ALA A 7 -19.58 -5.35 69.68
CA ALA A 7 -19.14 -4.94 71.02
C ALA A 7 -19.99 -3.79 71.60
N LEU A 8 -20.90 -3.20 70.82
CA LEU A 8 -21.80 -2.17 71.31
C LEU A 8 -22.85 -2.75 72.27
N PRO A 9 -23.10 -2.13 73.44
CA PRO A 9 -24.15 -2.57 74.38
C PRO A 9 -25.55 -2.59 73.77
N ALA A 10 -25.78 -1.77 72.74
CA ALA A 10 -27.05 -1.66 72.03
C ALA A 10 -27.28 -2.80 71.02
N TRP A 11 -26.29 -3.63 70.73
CA TRP A 11 -26.43 -4.74 69.79
C TRP A 11 -27.47 -5.76 70.32
N PRO A 12 -28.45 -6.19 69.50
CA PRO A 12 -29.51 -7.08 69.98
C PRO A 12 -28.94 -8.45 70.43
N PRO A 13 -29.16 -8.89 71.68
CA PRO A 13 -28.62 -10.16 72.18
C PRO A 13 -29.24 -11.39 71.51
N GLU A 14 -30.37 -11.20 70.84
CA GLU A 14 -31.16 -12.20 70.12
C GLU A 14 -30.49 -12.59 68.78
N GLU A 15 -29.65 -11.70 68.23
CA GLU A 15 -28.95 -11.89 66.95
C GLU A 15 -27.59 -12.60 67.16
N LYS A 16 -27.63 -13.94 67.15
CA LYS A 16 -26.45 -14.82 67.32
C LYS A 16 -25.53 -14.89 66.09
N LEU A 17 -25.20 -13.75 65.47
CA LEU A 17 -24.26 -13.72 64.36
C LEU A 17 -22.80 -13.80 64.85
N GLY A 18 -22.02 -14.69 64.23
CA GLY A 18 -20.55 -14.70 64.38
C GLY A 18 -19.93 -13.46 63.73
N GLU A 19 -18.73 -13.06 64.17
CA GLU A 19 -18.05 -11.87 63.63
C GLU A 19 -17.82 -11.98 62.11
N ASN A 20 -17.46 -13.16 61.63
CA ASN A 20 -17.27 -13.43 60.20
C ASN A 20 -18.59 -13.31 59.42
N SER A 21 -19.68 -13.84 59.96
CA SER A 21 -21.00 -13.75 59.32
C SER A 21 -21.50 -12.31 59.25
N LEU A 22 -21.33 -11.54 60.33
CA LEU A 22 -21.67 -10.12 60.35
C LEU A 22 -20.81 -9.32 59.37
N GLY A 23 -19.52 -9.64 59.25
CA GLY A 23 -18.63 -9.05 58.24
C GLY A 23 -19.11 -9.33 56.81
N THR A 24 -19.55 -10.56 56.53
CA THR A 24 -20.14 -10.92 55.23
C THR A 24 -21.43 -10.14 54.96
N TYR A 25 -22.31 -10.01 55.96
CA TYR A 25 -23.54 -9.24 55.82
C TYR A 25 -23.28 -7.76 55.57
N LEU A 26 -22.37 -7.13 56.31
CA LEU A 26 -21.98 -5.74 56.07
C LEU A 26 -21.41 -5.54 54.66
N GLY A 27 -20.56 -6.45 54.19
CA GLY A 27 -20.05 -6.42 52.82
C GLY A 27 -21.09 -6.72 51.73
N ASP A 28 -22.17 -7.44 52.06
CA ASP A 28 -23.32 -7.63 51.17
C ASP A 28 -24.21 -6.38 51.13
N PHE A 29 -24.40 -5.68 52.26
CA PHE A 29 -25.16 -4.43 52.32
C PHE A 29 -24.51 -3.30 51.52
N ASP A 30 -23.19 -3.13 51.59
CA ASP A 30 -22.43 -2.17 50.76
C ASP A 30 -22.62 -2.42 49.25
N LYS A 31 -22.95 -3.66 48.87
CA LYS A 31 -23.19 -4.06 47.47
C LYS A 31 -24.66 -4.03 47.09
N GLY A 32 -25.54 -3.49 47.94
CA GLY A 32 -26.99 -3.47 47.73
C GLY A 32 -27.66 -4.84 47.80
N LYS A 33 -27.00 -5.86 48.36
CA LYS A 33 -27.52 -7.23 48.47
C LYS A 33 -28.01 -7.53 49.88
N LYS A 34 -29.02 -8.40 50.00
CA LYS A 34 -29.63 -8.83 51.29
C LYS A 34 -30.14 -7.67 52.16
N LEU A 35 -30.51 -6.54 51.58
CA LEU A 35 -31.03 -5.39 52.33
C LEU A 35 -32.36 -5.71 53.05
N ASP A 36 -33.12 -6.68 52.55
CA ASP A 36 -34.31 -7.25 53.20
C ASP A 36 -34.00 -7.75 54.62
N TRP A 37 -32.78 -8.29 54.85
CA TRP A 37 -32.34 -8.74 56.17
C TRP A 37 -32.27 -7.60 57.20
N LEU A 38 -31.90 -6.38 56.77
CA LEU A 38 -31.89 -5.16 57.59
C LEU A 38 -33.32 -4.60 57.77
N GLN A 39 -34.17 -4.73 56.76
CA GLN A 39 -35.57 -4.31 56.84
C GLN A 39 -36.34 -5.14 57.90
N ASP A 40 -36.07 -6.44 57.96
CA ASP A 40 -36.67 -7.36 58.95
C ASP A 40 -36.13 -7.15 60.38
N ARG A 41 -35.08 -6.34 60.56
CA ARG A 41 -34.36 -6.18 61.85
C ARG A 41 -34.15 -4.71 62.21
N PRO A 42 -35.22 -3.98 62.59
CA PRO A 42 -35.15 -2.54 62.87
C PRO A 42 -34.19 -2.18 64.02
N ARG A 43 -34.01 -3.07 65.00
CA ARG A 43 -33.03 -2.85 66.10
C ARG A 43 -31.58 -2.90 65.61
N VAL A 44 -31.24 -3.81 64.70
CA VAL A 44 -29.90 -3.88 64.10
C VAL A 44 -29.65 -2.66 63.23
N ARG A 45 -30.66 -2.24 62.46
CA ARG A 45 -30.64 -1.02 61.63
C ARG A 45 -30.38 0.24 62.46
N ALA A 46 -31.04 0.39 63.61
CA ALA A 46 -30.82 1.52 64.52
C ALA A 46 -29.38 1.55 65.10
N VAL A 47 -28.85 0.38 65.47
CA VAL A 47 -27.46 0.26 65.96
C VAL A 47 -26.46 0.58 64.86
N LEU A 48 -26.74 0.16 63.62
CA LEU A 48 -25.92 0.48 62.45
C LEU A 48 -25.93 1.98 62.15
N ALA A 49 -27.10 2.64 62.18
CA ALA A 49 -27.22 4.09 62.02
C ALA A 49 -26.41 4.84 63.09
N GLN A 50 -26.54 4.42 64.35
CA GLN A 50 -25.80 5.00 65.47
C GLN A 50 -24.29 4.82 65.32
N PHE A 51 -23.84 3.63 64.91
CA PHE A 51 -22.43 3.33 64.70
C PHE A 51 -21.82 4.13 63.54
N LEU A 52 -22.60 4.37 62.48
CA LEU A 52 -22.20 5.16 61.32
C LEU A 52 -22.37 6.68 61.53
N HIS A 53 -22.86 7.10 62.70
CA HIS A 53 -23.18 8.50 63.00
C HIS A 53 -24.18 9.13 62.01
N LEU A 54 -25.14 8.35 61.52
CA LEU A 54 -26.19 8.78 60.59
C LEU A 54 -27.54 8.89 61.31
N HIS A 55 -28.37 9.85 60.91
CA HIS A 55 -29.77 9.85 61.32
C HIS A 55 -30.47 8.63 60.70
N PRO A 56 -31.44 7.98 61.37
CA PRO A 56 -32.13 6.82 60.82
C PRO A 56 -32.74 7.06 59.43
N GLU A 57 -33.26 8.27 59.19
CA GLU A 57 -33.80 8.69 57.88
C GLU A 57 -32.72 8.84 56.79
N ASP A 58 -31.49 9.17 57.16
CA ASP A 58 -30.36 9.24 56.22
C ASP A 58 -29.85 7.85 55.85
N LEU A 59 -29.80 6.93 56.84
CA LEU A 59 -29.50 5.52 56.58
C LEU A 59 -30.56 4.92 55.65
N ASP A 60 -31.83 5.24 55.87
CA ASP A 60 -32.94 4.79 55.03
C ASP A 60 -32.83 5.34 53.62
N SER A 61 -32.47 6.62 53.47
CA SER A 61 -32.21 7.24 52.17
C SER A 61 -31.03 6.57 51.45
N GLN A 62 -29.94 6.23 52.16
CA GLN A 62 -28.79 5.51 51.57
C GLN A 62 -29.12 4.06 51.20
N LEU A 63 -29.90 3.35 52.03
CA LEU A 63 -30.37 2.00 51.72
C LEU A 63 -31.34 2.00 50.53
N VAL A 64 -32.16 3.06 50.40
CA VAL A 64 -33.03 3.31 49.24
C VAL A 64 -32.21 3.67 48.00
N GLU A 65 -31.10 4.42 48.09
CA GLU A 65 -30.18 4.64 46.98
C GLU A 65 -29.47 3.34 46.53
N LEU A 66 -29.15 2.44 47.46
CA LEU A 66 -28.52 1.15 47.18
C LEU A 66 -29.50 0.10 46.61
N THR A 67 -30.80 0.21 46.92
CA THR A 67 -31.89 -0.62 46.34
C THR A 67 -32.49 -0.03 45.07
N SER A 68 -32.48 1.29 44.93
CA SER A 68 -32.93 1.95 43.71
C SER A 68 -31.95 1.58 42.61
N PRO A 69 -32.38 0.93 41.51
CA PRO A 69 -31.53 0.74 40.36
C PRO A 69 -31.20 2.15 39.84
N SER A 70 -30.05 2.69 40.25
CA SER A 70 -29.52 3.93 39.71
C SER A 70 -29.57 3.78 38.20
N LYS A 71 -30.47 4.55 37.58
CA LYS A 71 -30.81 4.44 36.16
C LYS A 71 -29.53 4.57 35.35
N ARG A 72 -29.23 3.49 34.61
CA ARG A 72 -28.07 3.19 33.76
C ARG A 72 -26.89 2.56 34.52
N PRO A 73 -26.54 1.28 34.26
CA PRO A 73 -25.23 0.77 34.65
C PRO A 73 -24.16 1.76 34.16
N ARG A 74 -23.16 2.06 34.99
CA ARG A 74 -22.00 2.82 34.53
C ARG A 74 -21.49 2.09 33.28
N PRO A 75 -21.38 2.74 32.11
CA PRO A 75 -20.96 2.08 30.89
C PRO A 75 -19.45 1.81 30.98
N GLU A 76 -19.03 0.90 31.85
CA GLU A 76 -17.63 0.51 31.97
C GLU A 76 -17.21 -0.30 30.75
N ILE A 77 -16.16 0.16 30.08
CA ILE A 77 -15.58 -0.52 28.91
C ILE A 77 -14.41 -1.36 29.40
N GLN A 78 -14.49 -2.67 29.16
CA GLN A 78 -13.40 -3.61 29.38
C GLN A 78 -12.75 -3.96 28.05
N PHE A 79 -11.44 -3.77 27.96
CA PHE A 79 -10.65 -4.18 26.82
C PHE A 79 -10.17 -5.61 27.04
N TRP A 80 -10.58 -6.53 26.16
CA TRP A 80 -10.35 -7.95 26.39
C TRP A 80 -8.88 -8.35 26.21
N ASP A 81 -8.19 -7.76 25.24
CA ASP A 81 -6.84 -8.17 24.87
C ASP A 81 -5.74 -7.65 25.79
N VAL A 82 -6.00 -6.59 26.56
CA VAL A 82 -5.01 -5.93 27.41
C VAL A 82 -5.46 -5.90 28.86
N ASP A 83 -4.53 -6.10 29.78
CA ASP A 83 -4.82 -6.04 31.23
C ASP A 83 -4.76 -4.59 31.74
N ILE A 84 -5.82 -3.85 31.43
CA ILE A 84 -6.02 -2.47 31.92
C ILE A 84 -7.26 -2.38 32.79
N ARG A 85 -7.25 -1.40 33.70
CA ARG A 85 -8.43 -1.09 34.50
C ARG A 85 -9.62 -0.77 33.58
N ARG A 86 -10.83 -1.08 34.04
CA ARG A 86 -12.06 -0.69 33.32
C ARG A 86 -12.10 0.82 33.13
N VAL A 87 -12.49 1.24 31.93
CA VAL A 87 -12.52 2.65 31.53
C VAL A 87 -13.95 3.16 31.60
N ASP A 88 -14.14 4.31 32.25
CA ASP A 88 -15.41 5.03 32.26
C ASP A 88 -15.41 6.08 31.13
N PRO A 89 -16.13 5.85 30.01
CA PRO A 89 -16.13 6.74 28.85
C PRO A 89 -16.69 8.13 29.16
N ARG A 90 -17.41 8.30 30.28
CA ARG A 90 -17.91 9.62 30.73
C ARG A 90 -16.83 10.51 31.33
N LYS A 91 -15.76 9.89 31.85
CA LYS A 91 -14.70 10.58 32.60
C LYS A 91 -13.38 10.61 31.86
N GLU A 92 -13.21 9.69 30.91
CA GLU A 92 -11.95 9.49 30.21
C GLU A 92 -12.11 9.70 28.70
N PRO A 93 -11.10 10.30 28.04
CA PRO A 93 -11.10 10.44 26.60
C PRO A 93 -10.98 9.07 25.92
N PRO A 94 -11.52 8.92 24.69
CA PRO A 94 -11.31 7.72 23.90
C PRO A 94 -9.81 7.51 23.59
N PRO A 95 -9.38 6.26 23.27
CA PRO A 95 -8.04 6.00 22.78
C PRO A 95 -7.64 6.93 21.62
N PRO A 96 -6.39 7.42 21.56
CA PRO A 96 -5.92 8.41 20.58
C PRO A 96 -5.66 7.77 19.20
N VAL A 97 -6.69 7.14 18.64
CA VAL A 97 -6.64 6.31 17.41
C VAL A 97 -7.70 6.74 16.41
N PHE A 98 -8.80 7.35 16.88
CA PHE A 98 -9.94 7.70 16.04
C PHE A 98 -9.78 9.11 15.46
N PRO A 99 -10.21 9.35 14.21
CA PRO A 99 -10.17 10.68 13.62
C PRO A 99 -11.00 11.69 14.42
N GLN A 100 -10.49 12.91 14.60
CA GLN A 100 -11.20 13.94 15.36
C GLN A 100 -12.57 14.29 14.77
N ALA A 101 -12.67 14.35 13.43
CA ALA A 101 -13.92 14.61 12.69
C ALA A 101 -15.03 13.58 12.94
N VAL A 102 -14.71 12.42 13.51
CA VAL A 102 -15.67 11.39 13.89
C VAL A 102 -16.12 11.53 15.34
N LEU A 103 -15.30 12.16 16.19
CA LEU A 103 -15.57 12.36 17.62
C LEU A 103 -16.30 13.69 17.89
N ASP A 104 -16.08 14.70 17.05
CA ASP A 104 -16.69 16.03 17.17
C ASP A 104 -17.92 16.16 16.27
N THR A 105 -19.08 16.48 16.84
CA THR A 105 -20.32 16.67 16.06
C THR A 105 -20.34 17.97 15.26
N GLY A 106 -19.42 18.91 15.55
CA GLY A 106 -19.25 20.13 14.77
C GLY A 106 -18.78 19.90 13.33
N ASP A 107 -18.12 18.77 13.06
CA ASP A 107 -17.60 18.42 11.74
C ASP A 107 -18.59 17.61 10.89
N TRP A 108 -19.79 17.29 11.40
CA TRP A 108 -20.76 16.43 10.72
C TRP A 108 -21.64 17.22 9.73
N PRO A 109 -22.03 16.65 8.58
CA PRO A 109 -22.11 15.22 8.26
C PRO A 109 -20.84 14.58 7.69
N VAL A 110 -20.44 13.43 8.22
CA VAL A 110 -19.20 12.71 7.83
C VAL A 110 -19.48 11.26 7.45
N LEU A 111 -18.80 10.78 6.40
CA LEU A 111 -18.73 9.37 6.05
C LEU A 111 -17.38 8.78 6.50
N TRP A 112 -17.38 8.05 7.61
CA TRP A 112 -16.19 7.38 8.13
C TRP A 112 -15.99 6.01 7.47
N ARG A 113 -14.95 5.89 6.64
CA ARG A 113 -14.46 4.64 6.07
C ARG A 113 -13.63 3.89 7.09
N ALA A 114 -14.26 2.93 7.75
CA ALA A 114 -13.73 2.21 8.89
C ALA A 114 -13.84 0.70 8.70
N PRO A 115 -12.77 0.02 8.26
CA PRO A 115 -12.73 -1.43 8.13
C PRO A 115 -13.10 -2.16 9.43
N SER A 116 -13.54 -3.42 9.33
CA SER A 116 -13.74 -4.30 10.50
C SER A 116 -12.49 -4.28 11.39
N GLY A 117 -12.67 -4.03 12.70
CA GLY A 117 -11.55 -3.90 13.65
C GLY A 117 -11.10 -2.46 13.93
N SER A 118 -11.64 -1.46 13.23
CA SER A 118 -11.36 -0.02 13.45
C SER A 118 -12.03 0.58 14.70
N GLY A 119 -12.80 -0.20 15.47
CA GLY A 119 -13.44 0.29 16.69
C GLY A 119 -14.74 1.09 16.50
N ARG A 120 -15.45 0.95 15.38
CA ARG A 120 -16.71 1.69 15.10
C ARG A 120 -17.73 1.62 16.24
N THR A 121 -18.05 0.41 16.68
CA THR A 121 -18.96 0.18 17.82
C THR A 121 -18.44 0.81 19.11
N LEU A 122 -17.12 0.81 19.32
CA LEU A 122 -16.50 1.40 20.50
C LEU A 122 -16.69 2.92 20.49
N VAL A 123 -16.42 3.57 19.36
CA VAL A 123 -16.61 5.01 19.17
C VAL A 123 -18.07 5.39 19.38
N GLY A 124 -19.02 4.69 18.73
CA GLY A 124 -20.44 4.94 18.90
C GLY A 124 -20.89 4.84 20.36
N LYS A 125 -20.48 3.78 21.08
CA LYS A 125 -20.75 3.63 22.53
C LYS A 125 -20.09 4.72 23.38
N TRP A 126 -18.90 5.18 23.00
CA TRP A 126 -18.18 6.22 23.74
C TRP A 126 -18.90 7.57 23.63
N ILE A 127 -19.25 7.97 22.41
CA ILE A 127 -19.97 9.20 22.09
C ILE A 127 -21.36 9.21 22.75
N GLU A 128 -22.08 8.08 22.71
CA GLU A 128 -23.36 7.92 23.38
C GLU A 128 -23.23 8.02 24.90
N ALA A 129 -22.19 7.40 25.47
CA ALA A 129 -21.96 7.46 26.92
C ALA A 129 -21.63 8.87 27.41
N GLN A 130 -20.92 9.67 26.60
CA GLN A 130 -20.61 11.09 26.85
C GLN A 130 -21.82 12.02 26.63
N GLY A 131 -22.90 11.52 26.03
CA GLY A 131 -24.09 12.31 25.73
C GLY A 131 -23.91 13.27 24.55
N VAL A 132 -22.90 13.03 23.71
CA VAL A 132 -22.56 13.89 22.56
C VAL A 132 -23.48 13.61 21.37
N ALA A 133 -23.75 12.34 21.07
CA ALA A 133 -24.66 11.93 20.00
C ALA A 133 -25.34 10.60 20.33
N ARG A 134 -26.44 10.28 19.65
CA ARG A 134 -27.10 8.96 19.74
C ARG A 134 -26.35 7.92 18.93
N PHE A 135 -26.22 6.70 19.45
CA PHE A 135 -25.64 5.59 18.70
C PHE A 135 -26.72 4.69 18.09
N ILE A 136 -26.62 4.42 16.77
CA ILE A 136 -27.49 3.50 16.04
C ILE A 136 -26.62 2.43 15.37
N GLN A 137 -27.00 1.16 15.55
CA GLN A 137 -26.48 0.06 14.75
C GLN A 137 -27.59 -0.41 13.81
N ALA A 138 -27.31 -0.47 12.51
CA ALA A 138 -28.28 -0.86 11.50
C ALA A 138 -27.64 -1.73 10.42
N GLU A 139 -28.42 -2.66 9.84
CA GLU A 139 -27.97 -3.53 8.76
C GLU A 139 -27.70 -2.74 7.47
N ASN A 140 -28.58 -1.79 7.16
CA ASN A 140 -28.56 -0.96 5.96
C ASN A 140 -29.12 0.44 6.23
N TRP A 141 -29.03 1.33 5.24
CA TRP A 141 -29.49 2.72 5.39
C TRP A 141 -31.00 2.84 5.67
N ALA A 142 -31.83 1.98 5.08
CA ALA A 142 -33.28 2.05 5.27
C ALA A 142 -33.70 1.76 6.72
N GLU A 143 -33.03 0.81 7.37
CA GLU A 143 -33.23 0.53 8.80
C GLU A 143 -32.74 1.69 9.68
N ALA A 144 -31.60 2.29 9.33
CA ALA A 144 -31.06 3.43 10.06
C ALA A 144 -32.04 4.63 10.03
N LEU A 145 -32.60 4.94 8.85
CA LEU A 145 -33.61 5.99 8.68
C LEU A 145 -34.83 5.80 9.59
N GLY A 146 -35.29 4.56 9.79
CA GLY A 146 -36.42 4.25 10.67
C GLY A 146 -36.14 4.49 12.16
N GLN A 147 -34.87 4.62 12.55
CA GLN A 147 -34.44 4.86 13.93
C GLN A 147 -33.98 6.30 14.20
N LEU A 148 -33.84 7.12 13.14
CA LEU A 148 -33.45 8.52 13.25
C LEU A 148 -34.53 9.35 13.95
N VAL A 149 -34.09 10.35 14.72
CA VAL A 149 -34.96 11.32 15.38
C VAL A 149 -34.54 12.71 14.93
N ASP A 150 -35.51 13.51 14.49
CA ASP A 150 -35.25 14.84 13.97
C ASP A 150 -34.57 15.75 15.01
N GLY A 151 -33.48 16.40 14.59
CA GLY A 151 -32.75 17.40 15.39
C GLY A 151 -31.81 16.83 16.45
N GLN A 152 -31.50 15.52 16.41
CA GLN A 152 -30.52 14.89 17.30
C GLN A 152 -29.28 14.42 16.52
N ASP A 153 -28.10 14.83 16.97
CA ASP A 153 -26.82 14.34 16.44
C ASP A 153 -26.76 12.82 16.57
N THR A 154 -26.46 12.12 15.48
CA THR A 154 -26.50 10.65 15.43
C THR A 154 -25.26 10.04 14.80
N PHE A 155 -24.62 9.11 15.52
CA PHE A 155 -23.59 8.22 14.99
C PHE A 155 -24.24 6.90 14.54
N ILE A 156 -24.03 6.53 13.28
CA ILE A 156 -24.62 5.32 12.68
C ILE A 156 -23.51 4.35 12.28
N GLU A 157 -23.47 3.18 12.91
CA GLU A 157 -22.69 2.04 12.40
C GLU A 157 -23.54 1.24 11.41
N LEU A 158 -23.15 1.28 10.13
CA LEU A 158 -23.78 0.48 9.08
C LEU A 158 -23.00 -0.81 8.81
N MET A 159 -23.72 -1.93 8.80
CA MET A 159 -23.17 -3.25 8.49
C MET A 159 -23.09 -3.53 6.98
N SER A 160 -23.81 -2.77 6.15
CA SER A 160 -23.71 -2.75 4.69
C SER A 160 -23.84 -1.32 4.17
N PRO A 161 -23.05 -0.91 3.15
CA PRO A 161 -23.24 0.37 2.48
C PRO A 161 -24.46 0.37 1.53
N ASP A 162 -25.21 -0.74 1.46
CA ASP A 162 -26.42 -0.86 0.64
C ASP A 162 -27.44 0.25 0.96
N GLY A 163 -27.86 0.97 -0.09
CA GLY A 163 -28.89 2.01 0.01
C GLY A 163 -28.41 3.34 0.60
N LEU A 164 -27.12 3.48 0.90
CA LEU A 164 -26.55 4.75 1.36
C LEU A 164 -26.71 5.85 0.27
N PRO A 165 -27.27 7.02 0.59
CA PRO A 165 -27.48 8.09 -0.39
C PRO A 165 -26.16 8.75 -0.78
N ARG A 166 -26.12 9.28 -2.00
CA ARG A 166 -24.93 9.97 -2.52
C ARG A 166 -24.65 11.28 -1.81
N ASP A 167 -25.71 11.97 -1.44
CA ASP A 167 -25.68 13.23 -0.72
C ASP A 167 -26.13 13.01 0.73
N PRO A 168 -25.56 13.74 1.70
CA PRO A 168 -26.07 13.72 3.06
C PRO A 168 -27.56 14.15 3.07
N PRO A 169 -28.40 13.54 3.91
CA PRO A 169 -29.84 13.81 3.91
C PRO A 169 -30.13 15.29 4.19
N ALA A 170 -30.72 15.97 3.20
CA ALA A 170 -31.14 17.37 3.31
C ALA A 170 -32.55 17.45 3.94
N GLY A 171 -32.64 18.04 5.14
CA GLY A 171 -33.89 18.32 5.85
C GLY A 171 -34.00 19.79 6.26
N ALA A 172 -35.17 20.22 6.74
CA ALA A 172 -35.43 21.58 7.22
C ALA A 172 -34.55 22.01 8.42
N ARG A 173 -33.90 21.04 9.07
CA ARG A 173 -32.69 21.21 9.87
C ARG A 173 -31.64 20.24 9.34
N PRO A 174 -30.37 20.64 9.15
CA PRO A 174 -29.32 19.71 8.75
C PRO A 174 -29.23 18.61 9.81
N LEU A 175 -29.46 17.37 9.43
CA LEU A 175 -29.22 16.21 10.29
C LEU A 175 -27.71 16.07 10.44
N SER A 176 -27.19 16.37 11.63
CA SER A 176 -25.79 16.13 11.98
C SER A 176 -25.60 14.62 12.17
N VAL A 177 -25.04 13.95 11.16
CA VAL A 177 -24.90 12.49 11.14
C VAL A 177 -23.49 12.08 10.74
N CYS A 178 -22.88 11.20 11.56
CA CYS A 178 -21.69 10.46 11.17
C CYS A 178 -22.06 9.02 10.80
N VAL A 179 -21.69 8.57 9.61
CA VAL A 179 -21.95 7.22 9.13
C VAL A 179 -20.65 6.44 9.03
N ALA A 180 -20.54 5.35 9.78
CA ALA A 180 -19.37 4.47 9.77
C ALA A 180 -19.62 3.18 8.96
N VAL A 181 -18.84 2.96 7.90
CA VAL A 181 -19.00 1.84 6.95
C VAL A 181 -17.68 1.11 6.68
N GLU A 182 -17.73 -0.21 6.44
CA GLU A 182 -16.53 -1.05 6.22
C GLU A 182 -15.86 -0.83 4.86
N GLY A 183 -16.58 -0.34 3.84
CA GLY A 183 -16.05 -0.16 2.50
C GLY A 183 -16.82 0.87 1.66
N ALA A 184 -16.25 1.22 0.51
CA ALA A 184 -16.90 2.11 -0.45
C ALA A 184 -18.20 1.48 -0.97
N PRO A 185 -19.29 2.25 -1.14
CA PRO A 185 -20.55 1.77 -1.70
C PRO A 185 -20.35 1.20 -3.11
N ARG A 186 -20.67 -0.08 -3.30
CA ARG A 186 -20.57 -0.78 -4.60
C ARG A 186 -21.80 -0.51 -5.46
N ARG A 187 -21.62 -0.30 -6.78
CA ARG A 187 -22.71 -0.26 -7.78
C ARG A 187 -23.58 -1.53 -7.64
N ARG A 188 -24.89 -1.40 -7.41
CA ARG A 188 -25.84 -2.49 -7.76
C ARG A 188 -25.99 -2.55 -9.28
N GLY A 189 -25.55 -3.65 -9.89
CA GLY A 189 -26.10 -4.22 -11.13
C GLY A 189 -25.79 -3.53 -12.47
N ARG A 190 -24.76 -4.01 -13.18
CA ARG A 190 -24.85 -4.43 -14.59
C ARG A 190 -23.90 -5.63 -14.79
N PRO A 191 -24.30 -6.69 -15.51
CA PRO A 191 -23.35 -7.70 -15.96
C PRO A 191 -22.31 -6.99 -16.83
N GLN A 192 -21.04 -7.04 -16.43
CA GLN A 192 -19.94 -6.51 -17.21
C GLN A 192 -19.84 -7.34 -18.50
N HIS A 193 -20.49 -6.86 -19.56
CA HIS A 193 -20.15 -7.29 -20.90
C HIS A 193 -18.74 -6.80 -21.20
N PHE A 194 -17.86 -7.77 -21.51
CA PHE A 194 -16.66 -7.67 -22.35
C PHE A 194 -16.46 -6.27 -22.96
N PHE A 195 -15.54 -5.47 -22.43
CA PHE A 195 -14.61 -4.54 -23.13
C PHE A 195 -13.98 -3.59 -22.10
N PRO A 196 -12.64 -3.54 -21.96
CA PRO A 196 -11.97 -2.59 -21.09
C PRO A 196 -11.64 -1.34 -21.92
N LEU A 197 -12.61 -0.46 -22.10
CA LEU A 197 -12.36 0.85 -22.71
C LEU A 197 -13.04 1.92 -21.87
N SER A 198 -12.19 2.61 -21.10
CA SER A 198 -12.39 3.78 -20.23
C SER A 198 -12.36 3.48 -18.74
N ALA A 199 -11.34 4.04 -18.08
CA ALA A 199 -11.39 4.36 -16.67
C ALA A 199 -12.52 5.38 -16.47
N GLU A 200 -13.76 4.92 -16.32
CA GLU A 200 -14.83 5.74 -15.77
C GLU A 200 -14.34 6.19 -14.38
N LYS A 201 -13.88 7.45 -14.27
CA LYS A 201 -13.64 8.14 -12.99
C LYS A 201 -14.83 7.82 -12.08
N GLU A 202 -14.56 7.23 -10.92
CA GLU A 202 -15.60 7.00 -9.91
C GLU A 202 -16.35 8.32 -9.67
N PRO A 203 -17.69 8.36 -9.82
CA PRO A 203 -18.44 9.59 -9.52
C PRO A 203 -18.32 9.90 -8.03
N GLU A 204 -17.86 11.12 -7.71
CA GLU A 204 -17.59 11.61 -6.36
C GLU A 204 -18.87 11.59 -5.49
N PHE A 205 -18.78 11.00 -4.30
CA PHE A 205 -19.76 11.19 -3.22
C PHE A 205 -19.54 12.58 -2.62
N THR A 206 -20.61 13.30 -2.33
CA THR A 206 -20.56 14.68 -1.77
C THR A 206 -20.44 14.72 -0.25
N TRP A 207 -20.32 13.57 0.41
CA TRP A 207 -20.01 13.46 1.84
C TRP A 207 -18.57 13.87 2.13
N ASP A 208 -18.33 14.50 3.27
CA ASP A 208 -16.97 14.64 3.80
C ASP A 208 -16.47 13.26 4.26
N GLN A 209 -15.52 12.72 3.50
CA GLN A 209 -15.02 11.36 3.72
C GLN A 209 -13.78 11.35 4.59
N VAL A 210 -13.85 10.61 5.68
CA VAL A 210 -12.72 10.42 6.60
C VAL A 210 -12.35 8.95 6.62
N SER A 211 -11.07 8.63 6.47
CA SER A 211 -10.57 7.25 6.56
C SER A 211 -9.88 7.02 7.91
N SER A 212 -9.97 5.81 8.45
CA SER A 212 -9.18 5.45 9.64
C SER A 212 -7.68 5.62 9.37
N PRO A 213 -6.92 6.33 10.23
CA PRO A 213 -5.49 6.50 10.04
C PRO A 213 -4.75 5.16 10.14
N PRO A 214 -3.63 4.96 9.40
CA PRO A 214 -2.91 3.70 9.43
C PRO A 214 -2.23 3.47 10.80
N PRO A 215 -2.10 2.21 11.28
CA PRO A 215 -1.54 1.90 12.60
C PRO A 215 -0.22 2.57 12.94
N ALA A 216 0.67 2.72 11.95
CA ALA A 216 1.96 3.39 12.12
C ALA A 216 1.86 4.81 12.73
N THR A 217 0.77 5.52 12.48
CA THR A 217 0.59 6.93 12.90
C THR A 217 0.16 7.10 14.35
N TRP A 218 -0.49 6.09 14.94
CA TRP A 218 -1.06 6.16 16.30
C TRP A 218 -0.58 5.03 17.22
N LEU A 219 0.32 4.16 16.75
CA LEU A 219 0.83 3.03 17.51
C LEU A 219 1.44 3.45 18.85
N GLU A 220 2.38 4.40 18.83
CA GLU A 220 3.05 4.90 20.03
C GLU A 220 2.07 5.59 21.01
N PRO A 221 1.21 6.54 20.56
CA PRO A 221 0.14 7.09 21.41
C PRO A 221 -0.74 6.03 22.06
N LEU A 222 -1.12 4.98 21.33
CA LEU A 222 -1.96 3.91 21.86
C LEU A 222 -1.22 3.06 22.90
N VAL A 223 0.04 2.69 22.64
CA VAL A 223 0.84 1.91 23.60
C VAL A 223 1.02 2.68 24.91
N ASN A 224 1.29 3.98 24.83
CA ASN A 224 1.40 4.85 26.00
C ASN A 224 0.06 4.95 26.74
N TRP A 225 -1.05 5.12 26.01
CA TRP A 225 -2.40 5.14 26.58
C TRP A 225 -2.73 3.84 27.35
N VAL A 226 -2.32 2.68 26.81
CA VAL A 226 -2.47 1.38 27.50
C VAL A 226 -1.54 1.29 28.71
N HIS A 227 -0.29 1.74 28.59
CA HIS A 227 0.71 1.69 29.68
C HIS A 227 0.27 2.50 30.90
N GLU A 228 -0.29 3.69 30.70
CA GLU A 228 -0.83 4.55 31.78
C GLU A 228 -1.97 3.89 32.57
N ARG A 229 -2.68 2.95 31.94
CA ARG A 229 -3.90 2.31 32.47
C ARG A 229 -3.71 0.86 32.86
N SER A 230 -2.55 0.28 32.58
CA SER A 230 -2.22 -1.08 32.98
C SER A 230 -1.95 -1.14 34.48
N HIS A 231 -2.30 -2.27 35.09
CA HIS A 231 -2.07 -2.50 36.51
C HIS A 231 -0.58 -2.71 36.78
N LYS A 232 0.25 -1.64 36.73
CA LYS A 232 1.70 -1.61 37.01
C LYS A 232 2.40 -2.96 36.86
N ASP A 233 2.37 -3.57 35.67
CA ASP A 233 3.24 -4.70 35.39
C ASP A 233 4.66 -4.14 35.29
N PRO A 234 5.56 -4.41 36.24
CA PRO A 234 6.90 -3.84 36.22
C PRO A 234 7.74 -4.34 35.04
N HIS A 235 7.26 -5.32 34.26
CA HIS A 235 7.97 -5.90 33.12
C HIS A 235 7.46 -5.41 31.76
N PHE A 236 6.41 -4.58 31.69
CA PHE A 236 5.94 -4.03 30.42
C PHE A 236 6.76 -2.80 30.02
N ASP A 237 7.57 -2.98 28.98
CA ASP A 237 8.38 -1.93 28.37
C ASP A 237 7.67 -1.39 27.13
N ALA A 238 7.04 -0.21 27.28
CA ALA A 238 6.27 0.44 26.24
C ALA A 238 7.10 0.75 24.99
N LYS A 239 8.33 1.25 25.17
CA LYS A 239 9.22 1.61 24.05
C LYS A 239 9.60 0.39 23.25
N ALA A 240 10.08 -0.67 23.91
CA ALA A 240 10.45 -1.89 23.21
C ALA A 240 9.25 -2.64 22.60
N CYS A 241 8.02 -2.40 23.09
CA CYS A 241 6.80 -2.89 22.47
C CYS A 241 6.51 -2.17 21.14
N VAL A 242 6.64 -0.83 21.12
CA VAL A 242 6.52 -0.02 19.90
C VAL A 242 7.58 -0.43 18.89
N ASP A 243 8.85 -0.47 19.28
CA ASP A 243 9.98 -0.83 18.40
C ASP A 243 9.74 -2.20 17.76
N TRP A 244 9.37 -3.21 18.56
CA TRP A 244 9.05 -4.55 18.06
C TRP A 244 7.92 -4.55 17.02
N MET A 245 6.83 -3.81 17.28
CA MET A 245 5.70 -3.74 16.37
C MET A 245 6.03 -2.98 15.08
N GLN A 246 6.83 -1.92 15.17
CA GLN A 246 7.30 -1.14 14.03
C GLN A 246 8.25 -1.92 13.14
N ASP A 247 9.19 -2.66 13.73
CA ASP A 247 10.21 -3.39 12.98
C ASP A 247 9.70 -4.72 12.42
N THR A 248 8.74 -5.35 13.10
CA THR A 248 8.30 -6.72 12.77
C THR A 248 6.90 -6.77 12.14
N LEU A 249 5.92 -6.06 12.69
CA LEU A 249 4.50 -6.24 12.33
C LEU A 249 4.04 -5.29 11.22
N ILE A 250 4.49 -4.03 11.24
CA ILE A 250 4.13 -3.02 10.22
C ILE A 250 4.64 -3.41 8.82
N PRO A 251 5.91 -3.82 8.62
CA PRO A 251 6.43 -4.14 7.28
C PRO A 251 5.69 -5.32 6.65
N GLN A 252 5.16 -6.21 7.48
CA GLN A 252 4.38 -7.38 7.05
C GLN A 252 2.88 -7.10 6.87
N ARG A 253 2.42 -5.85 7.10
CA ARG A 253 1.03 -5.41 6.96
C ARG A 253 0.03 -6.24 7.77
N ILE A 254 0.46 -6.75 8.93
CA ILE A 254 -0.35 -7.60 9.81
C ILE A 254 -1.30 -6.77 10.69
N LEU A 255 -0.89 -5.55 11.02
CA LEU A 255 -1.70 -4.61 11.78
C LEU A 255 -2.79 -4.03 10.88
N ASP A 256 -4.01 -4.57 10.97
CA ASP A 256 -5.16 -4.20 10.15
C ASP A 256 -6.13 -3.23 10.85
N GLY A 257 -5.96 -2.98 12.15
CA GLY A 257 -6.79 -2.04 12.90
C GLY A 257 -6.55 -2.04 14.40
N PHE A 258 -7.33 -1.21 15.10
CA PHE A 258 -7.26 -0.99 16.55
C PHE A 258 -7.29 -2.29 17.36
N GLY A 259 -8.24 -3.18 17.08
CA GLY A 259 -8.38 -4.44 17.83
C GLY A 259 -7.17 -5.37 17.70
N THR A 260 -6.54 -5.41 16.52
CA THR A 260 -5.34 -6.23 16.28
C THR A 260 -4.13 -5.67 17.02
N VAL A 261 -3.96 -4.34 17.02
CA VAL A 261 -2.87 -3.70 17.78
C VAL A 261 -3.03 -3.96 19.28
N LEU A 262 -4.24 -3.81 19.84
CA LEU A 262 -4.48 -4.17 21.24
C LEU A 262 -4.14 -5.65 21.54
N GLY A 263 -4.51 -6.55 20.62
CA GLY A 263 -4.13 -7.97 20.68
C GLY A 263 -2.63 -8.19 20.84
N PHE A 264 -1.82 -7.47 20.05
CA PHE A 264 -0.36 -7.57 20.11
C PHE A 264 0.25 -6.88 21.32
N ILE A 265 -0.32 -5.75 21.79
CA ILE A 265 0.12 -5.11 23.04
C ILE A 265 -0.07 -6.06 24.22
N GLY A 266 -1.24 -6.70 24.31
CA GLY A 266 -1.54 -7.70 25.34
C GLY A 266 -0.64 -8.92 25.27
N LEU A 267 -0.42 -9.43 24.05
CA LEU A 267 0.48 -10.55 23.80
C LEU A 267 1.92 -10.22 24.26
N TYR A 268 2.38 -9.01 23.95
CA TYR A 268 3.70 -8.53 24.35
C TYR A 268 3.81 -8.36 25.86
N ALA A 269 2.81 -7.74 26.50
CA ALA A 269 2.80 -7.58 27.95
C ALA A 269 2.94 -8.92 28.67
N ARG A 270 2.27 -9.96 28.18
CA ARG A 270 2.27 -11.27 28.81
C ARG A 270 3.49 -12.15 28.47
N TYR A 271 4.04 -12.03 27.26
CA TYR A 271 5.07 -12.94 26.74
C TYR A 271 6.31 -12.23 26.15
N SER A 272 6.64 -11.03 26.64
CA SER A 272 7.76 -10.21 26.12
C SER A 272 9.09 -10.98 26.01
N LYS A 273 9.43 -11.82 26.98
CA LYS A 273 10.66 -12.64 26.97
C LYS A 273 10.69 -13.63 25.82
N ASP A 274 9.59 -14.35 25.60
CA ASP A 274 9.48 -15.34 24.52
C ASP A 274 9.56 -14.64 23.16
N ILE A 275 8.84 -13.52 23.01
CA ILE A 275 8.79 -12.72 21.77
C ILE A 275 10.16 -12.16 21.39
N ARG A 276 10.90 -11.60 22.36
CA ARG A 276 12.24 -11.04 22.10
C ARG A 276 13.27 -12.10 21.71
N SER A 277 13.03 -13.37 22.05
CA SER A 277 13.92 -14.50 21.72
C SER A 277 13.55 -15.24 20.44
N MET A 278 12.46 -14.85 19.76
CA MET A 278 11.95 -15.57 18.58
C MET A 278 12.76 -15.28 17.31
N GLU A 279 13.14 -16.34 16.61
CA GLU A 279 13.65 -16.28 15.25
C GLU A 279 12.54 -15.90 14.24
N PRO A 280 12.79 -14.99 13.28
CA PRO A 280 11.78 -14.49 12.34
C PRO A 280 11.07 -15.59 11.53
N LYS A 281 11.76 -16.69 11.21
CA LYS A 281 11.22 -17.79 10.39
C LYS A 281 10.19 -18.67 11.12
N GLN A 282 10.11 -18.62 12.45
CA GLN A 282 9.20 -19.45 13.26
C GLN A 282 8.18 -18.62 14.07
N ALA A 283 8.16 -17.29 13.84
CA ALA A 283 7.43 -16.36 14.71
C ALA A 283 5.90 -16.53 14.65
N TRP A 284 5.30 -16.65 13.46
CA TRP A 284 3.84 -16.49 13.33
C TRP A 284 2.99 -17.55 14.02
N MET A 285 3.29 -18.82 13.80
CA MET A 285 2.57 -19.91 14.47
C MET A 285 2.81 -19.88 15.98
N THR A 286 4.00 -19.48 16.41
CA THR A 286 4.33 -19.33 17.83
C THR A 286 3.52 -18.19 18.45
N LEU A 287 3.44 -17.03 17.79
CA LEU A 287 2.60 -15.91 18.21
C LEU A 287 1.11 -16.28 18.24
N ALA A 288 0.62 -17.04 17.24
CA ALA A 288 -0.74 -17.57 17.22
C ALA A 288 -1.03 -18.47 18.43
N LYS A 289 -0.12 -19.39 18.77
CA LYS A 289 -0.22 -20.25 19.96
C LYS A 289 -0.24 -19.45 21.26
N LEU A 290 0.66 -18.46 21.39
CA LEU A 290 0.72 -17.60 22.57
C LEU A 290 -0.55 -16.75 22.70
N PHE A 291 -1.11 -16.27 21.59
CA PHE A 291 -2.36 -15.50 21.59
C PHE A 291 -3.57 -16.36 21.99
N LEU A 292 -3.68 -17.58 21.46
CA LEU A 292 -4.71 -18.54 21.87
C LEU A 292 -4.58 -18.89 23.35
N ARG A 293 -3.35 -19.09 23.85
CA ARG A 293 -3.07 -19.33 25.26
C ARG A 293 -3.50 -18.14 26.13
N MET A 294 -3.15 -16.92 25.73
CA MET A 294 -3.56 -15.69 26.42
C MET A 294 -5.09 -15.63 26.57
N ARG A 295 -5.83 -15.84 25.47
CA ARG A 295 -7.30 -15.80 25.47
C ARG A 295 -7.92 -16.91 26.31
N LYS A 296 -7.35 -18.11 26.25
CA LYS A 296 -7.78 -19.25 27.05
C LYS A 296 -7.62 -18.97 28.54
N ASP A 297 -6.44 -18.53 28.96
CA ASP A 297 -6.18 -18.23 30.36
C ASP A 297 -7.13 -17.14 30.87
N GLN A 298 -7.42 -16.11 30.07
CA GLN A 298 -8.39 -15.06 30.42
C GLN A 298 -9.80 -15.62 30.65
N VAL A 299 -10.31 -16.48 29.77
CA VAL A 299 -11.64 -17.08 29.91
C VAL A 299 -11.70 -17.99 31.14
N GLU A 300 -10.68 -18.83 31.36
CA GLU A 300 -10.62 -19.75 32.50
C GLU A 300 -10.52 -19.02 33.84
N THR A 301 -9.96 -17.80 33.87
CA THR A 301 -10.00 -16.95 35.08
C THR A 301 -11.35 -16.28 35.33
N GLN A 302 -12.19 -16.12 34.30
CA GLN A 302 -13.47 -15.40 34.39
C GLN A 302 -14.68 -16.34 34.56
N ILE A 303 -14.59 -17.60 34.13
CA ILE A 303 -15.69 -18.57 34.15
C ILE A 303 -15.35 -19.69 35.15
N GLU A 304 -16.05 -19.77 36.28
CA GLU A 304 -15.85 -20.81 37.31
C GLU A 304 -16.20 -22.24 36.83
N THR A 305 -16.93 -22.39 35.71
CA THR A 305 -17.64 -23.64 35.36
C THR A 305 -17.18 -24.38 34.11
N GLY A 306 -16.00 -24.10 33.52
CA GLY A 306 -15.56 -24.90 32.37
C GLY A 306 -14.11 -24.71 31.93
N LYS A 307 -13.41 -25.83 31.74
CA LYS A 307 -12.11 -25.87 31.05
C LYS A 307 -12.33 -25.72 29.54
N VAL A 308 -11.63 -24.79 28.91
CA VAL A 308 -11.65 -24.67 27.45
C VAL A 308 -10.74 -25.78 26.88
N PRO A 309 -11.22 -26.62 25.94
CA PRO A 309 -10.39 -27.66 25.35
C PRO A 309 -9.14 -27.07 24.68
N ASP A 310 -8.09 -27.87 24.50
CA ASP A 310 -7.02 -27.48 23.57
C ASP A 310 -7.62 -27.44 22.16
N LEU A 311 -7.60 -26.26 21.54
CA LEU A 311 -8.29 -25.97 20.28
C LEU A 311 -7.34 -25.95 19.08
N LEU A 312 -6.03 -26.02 19.26
CA LEU A 312 -5.11 -25.78 18.15
C LEU A 312 -5.30 -26.81 17.03
N LYS A 313 -5.40 -28.10 17.38
CA LYS A 313 -5.62 -29.17 16.39
C LYS A 313 -6.96 -29.03 15.68
N GLN A 314 -8.00 -28.64 16.41
CA GLN A 314 -9.36 -28.44 15.92
C GLN A 314 -9.45 -27.21 15.02
N LEU A 315 -8.71 -26.15 15.35
CA LEU A 315 -8.59 -24.95 14.53
C LEU A 315 -7.85 -25.23 13.22
N THR A 316 -6.82 -26.07 13.23
CA THR A 316 -6.17 -26.53 11.99
C THR A 316 -7.16 -27.29 11.11
N HIS A 317 -7.91 -28.24 11.67
CA HIS A 317 -8.93 -28.99 10.90
C HIS A 317 -10.05 -28.08 10.38
N LEU A 318 -10.57 -27.19 11.23
CA LEU A 318 -11.54 -26.18 10.82
C LEU A 318 -10.97 -25.31 9.70
N GLY A 319 -9.68 -24.93 9.79
CA GLY A 319 -8.97 -24.20 8.74
C GLY A 319 -8.97 -24.97 7.42
N GLN A 320 -8.65 -26.27 7.44
CA GLN A 320 -8.70 -27.12 6.23
C GLN A 320 -10.12 -27.21 5.65
N ALA A 321 -11.13 -27.36 6.49
CA ALA A 321 -12.54 -27.39 6.06
C ALA A 321 -12.96 -26.05 5.45
N VAL A 322 -12.57 -24.93 6.07
CA VAL A 322 -12.83 -23.57 5.57
C VAL A 322 -12.16 -23.32 4.21
N LEU A 323 -10.94 -23.83 3.99
CA LEU A 323 -10.27 -23.74 2.68
C LEU A 323 -11.00 -24.51 1.57
N GLN A 324 -11.74 -25.57 1.94
CA GLN A 324 -12.53 -26.40 1.01
C GLN A 324 -14.00 -25.97 0.93
N GLY A 325 -14.46 -25.14 1.85
CA GLY A 325 -15.85 -24.69 1.96
C GLY A 325 -16.29 -23.81 0.79
N GLU A 326 -17.61 -23.73 0.58
CA GLU A 326 -18.22 -22.94 -0.49
C GLU A 326 -18.00 -21.43 -0.31
N HIS A 327 -18.04 -20.96 0.94
CA HIS A 327 -17.98 -19.54 1.26
C HIS A 327 -16.57 -19.10 1.67
N PRO A 328 -16.11 -17.92 1.22
CA PRO A 328 -14.88 -17.32 1.72
C PRO A 328 -14.92 -17.12 3.24
N TRP A 329 -13.79 -17.33 3.90
CA TRP A 329 -13.69 -17.21 5.36
C TRP A 329 -13.92 -15.80 5.89
N GLN A 330 -13.75 -14.78 5.04
CA GLN A 330 -14.01 -13.38 5.37
C GLN A 330 -15.51 -13.07 5.42
N GLU A 331 -16.33 -13.88 4.74
CA GLU A 331 -17.76 -13.67 4.66
C GLU A 331 -18.46 -14.21 5.91
N PRO A 332 -19.43 -13.45 6.47
CA PRO A 332 -20.24 -13.93 7.58
C PRO A 332 -21.09 -15.13 7.20
N GLN A 333 -21.00 -16.19 7.99
CA GLN A 333 -21.72 -17.45 7.77
C GLN A 333 -22.67 -17.75 8.93
N ARG A 334 -23.74 -18.49 8.64
CA ARG A 334 -24.71 -18.89 9.66
C ARG A 334 -24.10 -19.91 10.61
N TRP A 335 -24.64 -19.99 11.83
CA TRP A 335 -24.18 -20.96 12.84
C TRP A 335 -24.17 -22.40 12.32
N ASN A 336 -25.20 -22.80 11.55
CA ASN A 336 -25.29 -24.15 10.99
C ASN A 336 -24.21 -24.42 9.94
N GLU A 337 -23.83 -23.43 9.14
CA GLU A 337 -22.74 -23.56 8.16
C GLU A 337 -21.40 -23.77 8.88
N TRP A 338 -21.15 -23.01 9.95
CA TRP A 338 -20.00 -23.23 10.83
C TRP A 338 -20.00 -24.61 11.49
N LEU A 339 -21.17 -25.13 11.88
CA LEU A 339 -21.28 -26.45 12.50
C LEU A 339 -20.87 -27.56 11.51
N GLU A 340 -21.28 -27.46 10.25
CA GLU A 340 -20.87 -28.40 9.20
C GLU A 340 -19.36 -28.35 8.96
N LEU A 341 -18.75 -27.16 8.92
CA LEU A 341 -17.31 -27.01 8.76
C LEU A 341 -16.50 -27.53 9.95
N ALA A 342 -17.03 -27.41 11.16
CA ALA A 342 -16.36 -27.87 12.39
C ALA A 342 -16.51 -29.37 12.64
N ARG A 343 -17.27 -30.11 11.82
CA ARG A 343 -17.39 -31.57 11.97
C ARG A 343 -16.06 -32.27 11.68
N MET A 344 -15.62 -33.06 12.65
CA MET A 344 -14.43 -33.89 12.52
C MET A 344 -14.85 -35.28 12.00
N PRO A 345 -14.07 -35.93 11.11
CA PRO A 345 -14.29 -37.33 10.71
C PRO A 345 -14.31 -38.30 11.90
N SER A 346 -13.65 -37.93 13.00
CA SER A 346 -13.64 -38.69 14.24
C SER A 346 -14.98 -38.72 14.97
N ASP A 347 -15.92 -37.81 14.70
CA ASP A 347 -17.22 -37.79 15.39
C ASP A 347 -18.06 -39.01 14.98
N GLU A 348 -17.99 -39.44 13.71
CA GLU A 348 -18.60 -40.68 13.23
C GLU A 348 -17.90 -41.93 13.78
N GLN A 349 -16.57 -41.89 13.89
CA GLN A 349 -15.79 -42.99 14.48
C GLN A 349 -15.98 -43.09 16.00
N ALA A 350 -16.16 -41.96 16.70
CA ALA A 350 -16.50 -41.90 18.12
C ALA A 350 -17.91 -42.45 18.35
N LEU A 351 -18.85 -42.14 17.45
CA LEU A 351 -20.19 -42.71 17.45
C LEU A 351 -20.17 -44.22 17.16
N ALA A 352 -19.32 -44.67 16.23
CA ALA A 352 -19.09 -46.09 15.94
C ALA A 352 -18.39 -46.82 17.11
N TYR A 353 -17.45 -46.16 17.79
CA TYR A 353 -16.75 -46.67 18.97
C TYR A 353 -17.70 -46.79 20.17
N LEU A 354 -18.54 -45.78 20.41
CA LEU A 354 -19.61 -45.84 21.41
C LEU A 354 -20.62 -46.94 21.10
N LYS A 355 -21.04 -47.10 19.84
CA LYS A 355 -21.90 -48.21 19.39
C LYS A 355 -21.23 -49.57 19.60
N ARG A 356 -19.92 -49.68 19.36
CA ARG A 356 -19.14 -50.90 19.58
C ARG A 356 -18.97 -51.22 21.07
N LEU A 357 -18.68 -50.24 21.92
CA LEU A 357 -18.62 -50.39 23.38
C LEU A 357 -19.97 -50.80 23.98
N SER A 358 -21.05 -50.18 23.50
CA SER A 358 -22.43 -50.54 23.82
C SER A 358 -22.74 -51.99 23.45
N GLY A 359 -22.26 -52.46 22.29
CA GLY A 359 -22.45 -53.84 21.83
C GLY A 359 -21.57 -54.88 22.52
N GLN A 360 -20.38 -54.52 23.00
CA GLN A 360 -19.41 -55.45 23.60
C GLN A 360 -19.57 -55.65 25.13
N HIS A 361 -20.15 -54.69 25.85
CA HIS A 361 -20.19 -54.73 27.33
C HIS A 361 -21.59 -54.75 27.97
N GLY A 362 -22.67 -54.88 27.18
CA GLY A 362 -24.02 -55.06 27.73
C GLY A 362 -24.37 -54.04 28.83
N LEU A 363 -24.45 -52.75 28.48
CA LEU A 363 -24.97 -51.62 29.29
C LEU A 363 -24.45 -51.41 30.73
N GLN A 364 -23.57 -52.23 31.30
CA GLN A 364 -23.00 -52.01 32.63
C GLN A 364 -21.68 -51.22 32.54
N LEU A 365 -21.78 -49.96 32.11
CA LEU A 365 -20.66 -49.00 32.22
C LEU A 365 -20.72 -48.34 33.60
N ASN A 366 -19.66 -48.48 34.38
CA ASN A 366 -19.56 -47.80 35.68
C ASN A 366 -19.33 -46.29 35.46
N GLU A 367 -19.89 -45.42 36.31
CA GLU A 367 -19.95 -43.96 36.11
C GLU A 367 -18.55 -43.34 35.82
N ARG A 368 -17.52 -43.81 36.53
CA ARG A 368 -16.11 -43.41 36.31
C ARG A 368 -15.54 -43.83 34.94
N GLN A 369 -15.98 -44.94 34.37
CA GLN A 369 -15.53 -45.41 33.05
C GLN A 369 -16.23 -44.63 31.92
N LEU A 370 -17.50 -44.28 32.12
CA LEU A 370 -18.23 -43.35 31.27
C LEU A 370 -17.58 -41.96 31.28
N GLN A 371 -17.23 -41.45 32.45
CA GLN A 371 -16.55 -40.15 32.58
C GLN A 371 -15.17 -40.15 31.91
N LYS A 372 -14.35 -41.20 32.11
CA LYS A 372 -13.06 -41.36 31.40
C LYS A 372 -13.21 -41.56 29.89
N ALA A 373 -14.31 -42.15 29.42
CA ALA A 373 -14.58 -42.32 28.00
C ALA A 373 -15.01 -40.98 27.37
N VAL A 374 -15.85 -40.21 28.06
CA VAL A 374 -16.27 -38.86 27.66
C VAL A 374 -15.08 -37.89 27.64
N GLU A 375 -14.19 -37.94 28.63
CA GLU A 375 -12.95 -37.13 28.66
C GLU A 375 -11.98 -37.46 27.52
N LYS A 376 -12.04 -38.69 26.97
CA LYS A 376 -11.21 -39.12 25.84
C LYS A 376 -11.84 -38.84 24.48
N GLN A 377 -13.10 -38.40 24.42
CA GLN A 377 -13.72 -38.05 23.15
C GLN A 377 -13.19 -36.69 22.67
N PRO A 378 -12.97 -36.54 21.35
CA PRO A 378 -12.75 -35.22 20.77
C PRO A 378 -13.99 -34.34 21.05
N PRO A 379 -13.80 -33.02 21.30
CA PRO A 379 -14.91 -32.12 21.51
C PRO A 379 -15.80 -32.08 20.26
N SER A 380 -17.13 -32.10 20.45
CA SER A 380 -18.09 -32.02 19.35
C SER A 380 -17.95 -30.70 18.59
N ALA A 381 -18.38 -30.66 17.33
CA ALA A 381 -18.42 -29.43 16.51
C ALA A 381 -19.08 -28.26 17.26
N SER A 382 -20.19 -28.49 17.96
CA SER A 382 -20.87 -27.48 18.76
C SER A 382 -20.01 -26.97 19.93
N ALA A 383 -19.34 -27.87 20.66
CA ALA A 383 -18.43 -27.49 21.73
C ALA A 383 -17.23 -26.66 21.22
N ILE A 384 -16.73 -26.98 20.02
CA ILE A 384 -15.68 -26.20 19.35
C ILE A 384 -16.19 -24.78 19.07
N LEU A 385 -17.32 -24.63 18.39
CA LEU A 385 -17.85 -23.30 18.04
C LEU A 385 -18.18 -22.44 19.27
N HIS A 386 -18.77 -23.04 20.31
CA HIS A 386 -19.01 -22.34 21.57
C HIS A 386 -17.70 -21.91 22.24
N SER A 387 -16.66 -22.76 22.21
CA SER A 387 -15.34 -22.38 22.72
C SER A 387 -14.74 -21.21 21.91
N LEU A 388 -14.88 -21.21 20.58
CA LEU A 388 -14.44 -20.09 19.74
C LEU A 388 -15.21 -18.80 20.03
N GLN A 389 -16.51 -18.90 20.30
CA GLN A 389 -17.32 -17.75 20.71
C GLN A 389 -16.90 -17.21 22.08
N GLN A 390 -16.67 -18.10 23.06
CA GLN A 390 -16.18 -17.74 24.40
C GLN A 390 -14.82 -17.05 24.35
N LEU A 391 -13.91 -17.54 23.49
CA LEU A 391 -12.59 -16.94 23.26
C LEU A 391 -12.64 -15.66 22.40
N GLN A 392 -13.84 -15.22 21.98
CA GLN A 392 -14.03 -14.07 21.09
C GLN A 392 -13.33 -14.24 19.73
N LEU A 393 -13.14 -15.49 19.29
CA LEU A 393 -12.57 -15.85 17.99
C LEU A 393 -13.64 -16.02 16.92
N LEU A 394 -14.85 -16.43 17.30
CA LEU A 394 -16.03 -16.44 16.42
C LEU A 394 -16.99 -15.36 16.90
N ARG A 395 -17.15 -14.29 16.12
CA ARG A 395 -17.95 -13.11 16.51
C ARG A 395 -19.11 -12.90 15.56
N GLU A 396 -20.24 -12.49 16.12
CA GLU A 396 -21.41 -12.10 15.35
C GLU A 396 -21.13 -10.74 14.68
N LYS A 397 -21.10 -10.73 13.34
CA LYS A 397 -20.88 -9.52 12.55
C LYS A 397 -22.20 -8.89 12.08
N ARG A 398 -23.20 -9.73 11.82
CA ARG A 398 -24.60 -9.37 11.54
C ARG A 398 -25.49 -10.32 12.31
N PRO A 399 -26.78 -9.99 12.56
CA PRO A 399 -27.70 -10.88 13.25
C PRO A 399 -27.63 -12.32 12.70
N ARG A 400 -27.22 -13.27 13.54
CA ARG A 400 -27.07 -14.71 13.26
C ARG A 400 -25.98 -15.08 12.24
N LEU A 401 -25.13 -14.15 11.85
CA LEU A 401 -24.00 -14.37 10.94
C LEU A 401 -22.67 -14.09 11.64
N TYR A 402 -21.81 -15.09 11.64
CA TYR A 402 -20.59 -15.13 12.41
C TYR A 402 -19.37 -15.14 11.50
N THR A 403 -18.30 -14.45 11.92
CA THR A 403 -16.99 -14.44 11.28
C THR A 403 -15.90 -14.78 12.27
N LEU A 404 -14.83 -15.40 11.76
CA LEU A 404 -13.64 -15.67 12.54
C LEU A 404 -12.75 -14.42 12.62
N HIS A 405 -12.27 -14.11 13.83
CA HIS A 405 -11.42 -12.98 14.17
C HIS A 405 -10.37 -13.39 15.24
N PRO A 406 -9.23 -12.67 15.37
CA PRO A 406 -8.75 -11.62 14.49
C PRO A 406 -8.26 -12.17 13.14
N ARG A 407 -8.24 -11.34 12.09
CA ARG A 407 -7.92 -11.77 10.72
C ARG A 407 -6.50 -12.29 10.59
N TRP A 408 -5.53 -11.69 11.30
CA TRP A 408 -4.15 -12.15 11.26
C TRP A 408 -4.01 -13.58 11.78
N LEU A 409 -4.63 -13.89 12.92
CA LEU A 409 -4.59 -15.22 13.54
C LEU A 409 -5.18 -16.25 12.59
N LEU A 410 -6.35 -15.95 12.02
CA LEU A 410 -6.97 -16.83 11.06
C LEU A 410 -6.11 -17.01 9.81
N THR A 411 -5.52 -15.94 9.28
CA THR A 411 -4.65 -16.02 8.10
C THR A 411 -3.45 -16.92 8.39
N THR A 412 -2.84 -16.81 9.57
CA THR A 412 -1.77 -17.71 10.03
C THR A 412 -2.24 -19.17 10.13
N LEU A 413 -3.43 -19.41 10.69
CA LEU A 413 -4.00 -20.75 10.81
C LEU A 413 -4.35 -21.35 9.43
N LEU A 414 -4.88 -20.55 8.50
CA LEU A 414 -5.20 -20.98 7.13
C LEU A 414 -3.93 -21.29 6.33
N THR A 415 -2.86 -20.50 6.50
CA THR A 415 -1.55 -20.81 5.90
C THR A 415 -1.02 -22.14 6.42
N GLN A 416 -1.06 -22.37 7.73
CA GLN A 416 -0.66 -23.67 8.31
C GLN A 416 -1.56 -24.81 7.83
N ALA A 417 -2.87 -24.60 7.80
CA ALA A 417 -3.83 -25.60 7.33
C ALA A 417 -3.59 -25.95 5.86
N ALA A 418 -3.26 -24.97 5.00
CA ALA A 418 -2.89 -25.21 3.61
C ALA A 418 -1.58 -26.01 3.49
N ASP A 419 -0.58 -25.71 4.32
CA ASP A 419 0.64 -26.50 4.41
C ASP A 419 0.35 -27.95 4.85
N ASP A 420 -0.48 -28.14 5.87
CA ASP A 420 -0.86 -29.46 6.34
C ASP A 420 -1.66 -30.22 5.26
N LEU A 421 -2.54 -29.53 4.52
CA LEU A 421 -3.33 -30.10 3.43
C LEU A 421 -2.45 -30.65 2.29
N LEU A 422 -1.30 -30.01 2.01
CA LEU A 422 -0.32 -30.51 1.02
C LEU A 422 0.35 -31.82 1.46
N ASN A 423 0.33 -32.15 2.75
CA ASN A 423 0.80 -33.45 3.26
C ASN A 423 -0.26 -34.55 3.15
N GLU A 424 -1.51 -34.21 2.81
CA GLU A 424 -2.61 -35.15 2.64
C GLU A 424 -2.73 -35.63 1.18
N SER A 425 -3.89 -36.20 0.81
CA SER A 425 -4.15 -36.65 -0.56
C SER A 425 -4.33 -35.47 -1.52
N HIS A 426 -3.98 -35.68 -2.80
CA HIS A 426 -4.19 -34.68 -3.85
C HIS A 426 -5.64 -34.25 -4.03
N GLU A 427 -6.60 -35.14 -3.76
CA GLU A 427 -8.03 -34.81 -3.81
C GLU A 427 -8.41 -33.72 -2.80
N LYS A 428 -7.79 -33.71 -1.61
CA LYS A 428 -8.11 -32.73 -0.56
C LYS A 428 -7.60 -31.33 -0.88
N TRP A 429 -6.31 -31.19 -1.20
CA TRP A 429 -5.78 -29.88 -1.58
C TRP A 429 -6.25 -29.44 -2.97
N GLY A 430 -6.56 -30.39 -3.86
CA GLY A 430 -7.26 -30.14 -5.12
C GLY A 430 -8.65 -29.53 -4.94
N THR A 431 -9.42 -30.00 -3.96
CA THR A 431 -10.74 -29.45 -3.64
C THR A 431 -10.65 -28.00 -3.13
N ALA A 432 -9.66 -27.70 -2.29
CA ALA A 432 -9.39 -26.33 -1.86
C ALA A 432 -8.97 -25.41 -3.04
N LEU A 433 -8.27 -25.93 -4.05
CA LEU A 433 -7.90 -25.18 -5.25
C LEU A 433 -9.10 -24.84 -6.15
N LEU A 434 -10.18 -25.63 -6.11
CA LEU A 434 -11.40 -25.30 -6.86
C LEU A 434 -12.10 -24.05 -6.31
N LYS A 435 -11.74 -23.60 -5.11
CA LYS A 435 -12.28 -22.41 -4.45
C LYS A 435 -11.26 -21.29 -4.48
N ALA A 436 -11.61 -20.11 -4.99
CA ALA A 436 -10.66 -19.00 -5.15
C ALA A 436 -9.98 -18.58 -3.82
N HIS A 437 -10.74 -18.57 -2.71
CA HIS A 437 -10.20 -18.24 -1.39
C HIS A 437 -9.29 -19.32 -0.82
N GLY A 438 -9.52 -20.59 -1.15
CA GLY A 438 -8.67 -21.71 -0.76
C GLY A 438 -7.39 -21.78 -1.60
N ALA A 439 -7.55 -21.61 -2.91
CA ALA A 439 -6.49 -21.70 -3.91
C ALA A 439 -5.31 -20.77 -3.61
N ARG A 440 -5.57 -19.55 -3.13
CA ARG A 440 -4.51 -18.59 -2.80
C ARG A 440 -3.56 -19.12 -1.72
N PHE A 441 -4.09 -19.78 -0.68
CA PHE A 441 -3.27 -20.30 0.43
C PHE A 441 -2.55 -21.58 0.03
N VAL A 442 -3.24 -22.48 -0.69
CA VAL A 442 -2.63 -23.73 -1.18
C VAL A 442 -1.52 -23.44 -2.18
N MET A 443 -1.76 -22.53 -3.13
CA MET A 443 -0.74 -22.11 -4.10
C MET A 443 0.42 -21.38 -3.44
N ALA A 444 0.18 -20.51 -2.45
CA ALA A 444 1.25 -19.86 -1.68
C ALA A 444 2.12 -20.88 -0.93
N SER A 445 1.49 -21.84 -0.25
CA SER A 445 2.17 -22.90 0.52
C SER A 445 2.98 -23.81 -0.41
N LEU A 446 2.39 -24.23 -1.55
CA LEU A 446 3.08 -25.09 -2.52
C LEU A 446 4.27 -24.37 -3.15
N LEU A 447 4.12 -23.10 -3.52
CA LEU A 447 5.20 -22.27 -4.06
C LEU A 447 6.32 -22.07 -3.03
N GLY A 448 5.97 -21.87 -1.76
CA GLY A 448 6.93 -21.80 -0.65
C GLY A 448 7.76 -23.09 -0.52
N ARG A 449 7.11 -24.25 -0.50
CA ARG A 449 7.78 -25.57 -0.42
C ARG A 449 8.67 -25.85 -1.62
N CYS A 450 8.18 -25.57 -2.83
CA CYS A 450 8.99 -25.69 -4.04
C CYS A 450 10.22 -24.78 -3.97
N GLY A 451 10.05 -23.54 -3.46
CA GLY A 451 11.15 -22.61 -3.22
C GLY A 451 12.22 -23.13 -2.26
N THR A 452 11.86 -23.98 -1.30
CA THR A 452 12.79 -24.66 -0.38
C THR A 452 13.27 -26.03 -0.86
N GLY A 453 12.86 -26.48 -2.05
CA GLY A 453 13.22 -27.78 -2.63
C GLY A 453 12.40 -28.98 -2.13
N ASP A 454 11.30 -28.75 -1.40
CA ASP A 454 10.37 -29.81 -1.02
C ASP A 454 9.33 -30.03 -2.12
N PHE A 455 9.55 -31.07 -2.94
CA PHE A 455 8.66 -31.46 -4.03
C PHE A 455 7.76 -32.66 -3.69
N LYS A 456 7.73 -33.12 -2.43
CA LYS A 456 6.97 -34.32 -2.02
C LYS A 456 5.47 -34.27 -2.37
N PRO A 457 4.75 -33.14 -2.18
CA PRO A 457 3.33 -33.07 -2.55
C PRO A 457 3.11 -33.34 -4.05
N ILE A 458 4.02 -32.86 -4.90
CA ILE A 458 3.95 -33.03 -6.35
C ILE A 458 4.33 -34.45 -6.74
N GLN A 459 5.36 -35.04 -6.13
CA GLN A 459 5.73 -36.44 -6.38
C GLN A 459 4.57 -37.39 -6.07
N ARG A 460 3.88 -37.20 -4.94
CA ARG A 460 2.69 -37.99 -4.59
C ARG A 460 1.55 -37.80 -5.57
N LEU A 461 1.36 -36.59 -6.10
CA LEU A 461 0.37 -36.33 -7.16
C LEU A 461 0.70 -37.12 -8.44
N LEU A 462 1.97 -37.15 -8.83
CA LEU A 462 2.44 -37.87 -10.03
C LEU A 462 2.33 -39.40 -9.89
N GLU A 463 2.49 -39.93 -8.67
CA GLU A 463 2.30 -41.35 -8.35
C GLU A 463 0.84 -41.81 -8.47
N THR A 464 -0.11 -40.88 -8.39
CA THR A 464 -1.54 -41.17 -8.41
C THR A 464 -2.17 -40.90 -9.77
N ARG A 465 -3.01 -41.83 -10.26
CA ARG A 465 -3.76 -41.66 -11.52
C ARG A 465 -5.28 -41.78 -11.30
N PRO A 466 -6.00 -40.65 -11.22
CA PRO A 466 -7.37 -40.57 -11.70
C PRO A 466 -7.54 -39.41 -12.70
N PHE A 467 -7.90 -39.73 -13.94
CA PHE A 467 -8.01 -38.75 -15.04
C PHE A 467 -9.32 -37.92 -15.01
N ASP A 468 -10.25 -38.22 -14.09
CA ASP A 468 -11.63 -37.71 -14.14
C ASP A 468 -12.05 -36.81 -12.96
N SER A 469 -11.18 -36.53 -11.98
CA SER A 469 -11.51 -35.65 -10.85
C SER A 469 -11.18 -34.18 -11.15
N PRO A 470 -12.12 -33.22 -10.96
CA PRO A 470 -11.82 -31.79 -11.01
C PRO A 470 -10.74 -31.37 -9.99
N ALA A 471 -10.73 -31.99 -8.81
CA ALA A 471 -9.74 -31.70 -7.78
C ALA A 471 -8.34 -32.16 -8.20
N TRP A 472 -8.22 -33.34 -8.82
CA TRP A 472 -6.95 -33.78 -9.40
C TRP A 472 -6.46 -32.84 -10.51
N ALA A 473 -7.35 -32.40 -11.40
CA ALA A 473 -6.99 -31.42 -12.43
C ALA A 473 -6.48 -30.10 -11.81
N ALA A 474 -7.19 -29.57 -10.81
CA ALA A 474 -6.77 -28.38 -10.09
C ALA A 474 -5.38 -28.55 -9.45
N ALA A 475 -5.11 -29.72 -8.87
CA ALA A 475 -3.83 -30.07 -8.27
C ALA A 475 -2.68 -30.06 -9.30
N VAL A 476 -2.88 -30.67 -10.47
CA VAL A 476 -1.90 -30.68 -11.57
C VAL A 476 -1.61 -29.27 -12.06
N GLU A 477 -2.63 -28.46 -12.30
CA GLU A 477 -2.44 -27.09 -12.82
C GLU A 477 -1.78 -26.17 -11.79
N CYS A 478 -2.06 -26.38 -10.51
CA CYS A 478 -1.36 -25.71 -9.41
C CYS A 478 0.11 -26.13 -9.34
N ALA A 479 0.41 -27.43 -9.47
CA ALA A 479 1.78 -27.93 -9.53
C ALA A 479 2.54 -27.36 -10.74
N PHE A 480 1.91 -27.31 -11.91
CA PHE A 480 2.47 -26.70 -13.11
C PHE A 480 2.86 -25.23 -12.89
N ARG A 481 1.94 -24.43 -12.33
CA ARG A 481 2.22 -23.02 -11.98
C ARG A 481 3.34 -22.93 -10.95
N ALA A 482 3.27 -23.70 -9.86
CA ALA A 482 4.25 -23.62 -8.77
C ALA A 482 5.67 -23.97 -9.25
N LEU A 483 5.81 -25.04 -10.05
CA LEU A 483 7.10 -25.44 -10.61
C LEU A 483 7.62 -24.42 -11.63
N GLY A 484 6.78 -23.97 -12.57
CA GLY A 484 7.18 -22.98 -13.56
C GLY A 484 7.64 -21.68 -12.90
N LEU A 485 6.91 -21.18 -11.90
CA LEU A 485 7.30 -19.98 -11.15
C LEU A 485 8.54 -20.20 -10.27
N THR A 486 8.73 -21.40 -9.71
CA THR A 486 9.96 -21.75 -8.95
C THR A 486 11.18 -21.75 -9.85
N VAL A 487 11.09 -22.38 -11.02
CA VAL A 487 12.14 -22.37 -12.05
C VAL A 487 12.42 -20.94 -12.52
N PHE A 488 11.38 -20.14 -12.74
CA PHE A 488 11.49 -18.75 -13.19
C PHE A 488 12.24 -17.88 -12.17
N ARG A 489 11.92 -18.04 -10.88
CA ARG A 489 12.57 -17.32 -9.79
C ARG A 489 14.00 -17.80 -9.54
N GLY A 490 14.32 -19.03 -9.92
CA GLY A 490 15.62 -19.65 -9.67
C GLY A 490 15.88 -19.94 -8.19
N THR A 491 14.82 -20.15 -7.40
CA THR A 491 14.92 -20.35 -5.94
C THR A 491 15.42 -21.73 -5.53
N SER A 492 15.16 -22.74 -6.36
CA SER A 492 15.58 -24.12 -6.11
C SER A 492 15.79 -24.88 -7.43
N GLU A 493 16.63 -25.90 -7.39
CA GLU A 493 16.82 -26.80 -8.53
C GLU A 493 15.72 -27.85 -8.57
N VAL A 494 14.80 -27.72 -9.52
CA VAL A 494 13.72 -28.70 -9.70
C VAL A 494 14.20 -29.87 -10.56
N PRO A 495 14.03 -31.14 -10.11
CA PRO A 495 14.38 -32.31 -10.90
C PRO A 495 13.70 -32.33 -12.27
N GLN A 496 14.48 -32.55 -13.33
CA GLN A 496 13.98 -32.53 -14.72
C GLN A 496 12.82 -33.52 -14.95
N LYS A 497 12.87 -34.70 -14.32
CA LYS A 497 11.80 -35.71 -14.39
C LYS A 497 10.45 -35.16 -13.93
N ILE A 498 10.42 -34.44 -12.80
CA ILE A 498 9.18 -33.85 -12.26
C ILE A 498 8.64 -32.79 -13.22
N LEU A 499 9.52 -31.95 -13.78
CA LEU A 499 9.14 -30.92 -14.74
C LEU A 499 8.49 -31.52 -15.99
N SER A 500 9.11 -32.55 -16.57
CA SER A 500 8.60 -33.23 -17.77
C SER A 500 7.24 -33.87 -17.52
N GLU A 501 7.10 -34.64 -16.43
CA GLU A 501 5.84 -35.32 -16.12
C GLU A 501 4.69 -34.34 -15.85
N VAL A 502 4.93 -33.24 -15.11
CA VAL A 502 3.90 -32.22 -14.88
C VAL A 502 3.54 -31.48 -16.17
N LEU A 503 4.53 -31.18 -17.03
CA LEU A 503 4.28 -30.54 -18.32
C LEU A 503 3.43 -31.44 -19.24
N GLU A 504 3.70 -32.75 -19.27
CA GLU A 504 2.89 -33.73 -20.01
C GLU A 504 1.45 -33.81 -19.48
N LEU A 505 1.27 -33.83 -18.15
CA LEU A 505 -0.06 -33.85 -17.55
C LEU A 505 -0.83 -32.55 -17.83
N GLN A 506 -0.18 -31.39 -17.75
CA GLN A 506 -0.81 -30.10 -18.07
C GLN A 506 -1.26 -30.04 -19.53
N GLN A 507 -0.50 -30.61 -20.47
CA GLN A 507 -0.91 -30.68 -21.88
C GLN A 507 -2.18 -31.52 -22.07
N ARG A 508 -2.32 -32.62 -21.33
CA ARG A 508 -3.53 -33.46 -21.40
C ARG A 508 -4.77 -32.75 -20.84
N LEU A 509 -4.57 -31.81 -19.91
CA LEU A 509 -5.64 -31.00 -19.32
C LEU A 509 -5.95 -29.72 -20.10
N LEU A 510 -5.06 -29.31 -21.00
CA LEU A 510 -5.14 -28.06 -21.73
C LEU A 510 -6.40 -28.01 -22.59
N ILE A 511 -7.12 -26.90 -22.50
CA ILE A 511 -8.25 -26.60 -23.37
C ILE A 511 -7.73 -25.69 -24.49
N ASP A 512 -7.89 -26.10 -25.74
CA ASP A 512 -7.68 -25.23 -26.89
C ASP A 512 -9.02 -24.59 -27.30
N ARG A 513 -9.13 -23.27 -27.14
CA ARG A 513 -10.29 -22.49 -27.57
C ARG A 513 -9.87 -21.50 -28.66
N ASN A 514 -10.08 -21.86 -29.92
CA ASN A 514 -9.73 -21.05 -31.10
C ASN A 514 -8.20 -20.81 -31.25
N GLY A 515 -7.36 -21.80 -30.95
CA GLY A 515 -5.89 -21.69 -31.01
C GLY A 515 -5.26 -21.10 -29.75
N TRP A 516 -6.03 -21.05 -28.64
CA TRP A 516 -5.61 -20.44 -27.37
C TRP A 516 -5.54 -21.48 -26.27
N PRO A 517 -4.37 -21.68 -25.64
CA PRO A 517 -4.23 -22.66 -24.58
C PRO A 517 -4.81 -22.10 -23.29
N ARG A 518 -5.75 -22.80 -22.67
CA ARG A 518 -6.30 -22.40 -21.38
C ARG A 518 -6.16 -23.50 -20.34
N PRO A 519 -5.90 -23.14 -19.08
CA PRO A 519 -6.06 -24.08 -17.99
C PRO A 519 -7.53 -24.50 -17.88
N ARG A 520 -7.76 -25.76 -17.54
CA ARG A 520 -9.07 -26.34 -17.27
C ARG A 520 -9.71 -25.69 -16.05
N ILE A 521 -8.91 -25.30 -15.06
CA ILE A 521 -9.32 -24.55 -13.87
C ILE A 521 -8.84 -23.11 -14.02
N SER A 522 -9.80 -22.21 -14.23
CA SER A 522 -9.56 -20.76 -14.33
C SER A 522 -10.15 -20.03 -13.14
N TYR A 523 -9.51 -18.93 -12.74
CA TYR A 523 -9.99 -18.04 -11.67
C TYR A 523 -10.49 -16.74 -12.29
N SER A 524 -11.31 -15.99 -11.53
CA SER A 524 -11.75 -14.65 -11.94
C SER A 524 -10.54 -13.75 -12.23
N PRO A 525 -10.58 -12.88 -13.26
CA PRO A 525 -9.53 -11.88 -13.51
C PRO A 525 -9.26 -10.99 -12.29
N ASP A 526 -10.31 -10.70 -11.51
CA ASP A 526 -10.28 -9.84 -10.31
C ASP A 526 -9.71 -10.55 -9.06
N ILE A 527 -9.15 -11.76 -9.21
CA ILE A 527 -8.57 -12.47 -8.07
C ILE A 527 -7.37 -11.69 -7.50
N ASP A 528 -7.45 -11.37 -6.20
CA ASP A 528 -6.42 -10.64 -5.46
C ASP A 528 -5.26 -11.57 -5.04
N TYR A 529 -4.70 -12.30 -6.02
CA TYR A 529 -3.49 -13.09 -5.85
C TYR A 529 -2.83 -13.42 -7.20
N LEU A 530 -1.70 -12.75 -7.46
CA LEU A 530 -1.00 -12.75 -8.74
C LEU A 530 -0.70 -14.16 -9.33
N PRO A 531 -0.19 -15.16 -8.57
CA PRO A 531 0.15 -16.48 -9.13
C PRO A 531 -1.02 -17.28 -9.73
N LEU A 532 -2.27 -16.92 -9.39
CA LEU A 532 -3.46 -17.59 -9.92
C LEU A 532 -3.97 -16.97 -11.22
N LYS A 533 -3.45 -15.81 -11.63
CA LYS A 533 -3.86 -15.15 -12.86
C LYS A 533 -3.40 -15.93 -14.10
N TYR A 534 -4.10 -15.71 -15.21
CA TYR A 534 -3.83 -16.43 -16.46
C TYR A 534 -2.47 -16.07 -17.07
N GLY A 535 -2.05 -14.80 -16.98
CA GLY A 535 -0.70 -14.39 -17.40
C GLY A 535 0.42 -15.16 -16.71
N LEU A 536 0.28 -15.47 -15.41
CA LEU A 536 1.28 -16.22 -14.66
C LEU A 536 1.27 -17.71 -15.00
N TRP A 537 0.14 -18.25 -15.46
CA TRP A 537 0.08 -19.60 -16.01
C TRP A 537 0.85 -19.70 -17.34
N LEU A 538 0.70 -18.71 -18.23
CA LEU A 538 1.48 -18.64 -19.47
C LEU A 538 2.98 -18.49 -19.17
N LEU A 539 3.35 -17.59 -18.24
CA LEU A 539 4.74 -17.43 -17.80
C LEU A 539 5.33 -18.74 -17.27
N ALA A 540 4.58 -19.47 -16.43
CA ALA A 540 4.99 -20.78 -15.92
C ALA A 540 5.22 -21.77 -17.08
N GLY A 541 4.31 -21.83 -18.05
CA GLY A 541 4.46 -22.69 -19.23
C GLY A 541 5.67 -22.37 -20.08
N HIS A 542 5.86 -21.10 -20.45
CA HIS A 542 7.03 -20.68 -21.22
C HIS A 542 8.33 -21.01 -20.47
N THR A 543 8.35 -20.82 -19.15
CA THR A 543 9.52 -21.12 -18.32
C THR A 543 9.84 -22.61 -18.33
N LEU A 544 8.83 -23.47 -18.17
CA LEU A 544 9.02 -24.93 -18.17
C LEU A 544 9.50 -25.44 -19.53
N VAL A 545 8.89 -24.96 -20.61
CA VAL A 545 9.28 -25.34 -21.98
C VAL A 545 10.73 -24.89 -22.28
N ASP A 546 11.08 -23.65 -21.91
CA ASP A 546 12.45 -23.14 -22.06
C ASP A 546 13.46 -23.94 -21.24
N ARG A 547 13.16 -24.24 -19.97
CA ARG A 547 14.04 -25.02 -19.09
C ARG A 547 14.27 -26.44 -19.59
N LEU A 548 13.22 -27.11 -20.07
CA LEU A 548 13.30 -28.48 -20.58
C LEU A 548 13.92 -28.57 -21.97
N ARG A 549 14.05 -27.44 -22.69
CA ARG A 549 14.36 -27.42 -24.13
C ARG A 549 13.43 -28.37 -24.89
N ALA A 550 12.17 -28.41 -24.48
CA ALA A 550 11.21 -29.40 -24.98
C ALA A 550 11.01 -29.19 -26.49
N LYS A 551 10.98 -30.29 -27.25
CA LYS A 551 10.70 -30.23 -28.69
C LYS A 551 9.26 -29.75 -28.89
N PRO A 552 8.99 -28.91 -29.91
CA PRO A 552 7.63 -28.41 -30.16
C PRO A 552 6.63 -29.50 -30.58
N GLU A 553 7.09 -30.68 -30.98
CA GLU A 553 6.24 -31.82 -31.34
C GLU A 553 5.35 -32.25 -30.17
N GLY A 554 4.03 -32.11 -30.33
CA GLY A 554 3.02 -32.45 -29.31
C GLY A 554 2.71 -31.33 -28.30
N LEU A 555 3.45 -30.23 -28.32
CA LEU A 555 3.21 -29.07 -27.46
C LEU A 555 2.33 -28.03 -28.14
N HIS A 556 1.52 -27.31 -27.36
CA HIS A 556 0.73 -26.21 -27.90
C HIS A 556 1.65 -25.05 -28.37
N PRO A 557 1.50 -24.51 -29.60
CA PRO A 557 2.40 -23.50 -30.17
C PRO A 557 2.58 -22.23 -29.32
N MET A 558 1.50 -21.77 -28.66
CA MET A 558 1.57 -20.63 -27.72
C MET A 558 2.43 -20.91 -26.48
N LEU A 559 2.54 -22.16 -26.01
CA LEU A 559 3.39 -22.49 -24.85
C LEU A 559 4.87 -22.65 -25.24
N THR A 560 5.14 -23.06 -26.48
CA THR A 560 6.51 -23.16 -27.01
C THR A 560 7.03 -21.83 -27.52
N LEU A 561 6.13 -20.87 -27.76
CA LEU A 561 6.41 -19.63 -28.48
C LEU A 561 7.01 -19.91 -29.87
N GLN A 562 6.76 -21.10 -30.42
CA GLN A 562 7.26 -21.58 -31.70
C GLN A 562 6.06 -21.97 -32.56
N GLY A 563 5.86 -21.25 -33.65
CA GLY A 563 4.79 -21.49 -34.61
C GLY A 563 4.76 -20.42 -35.68
N ASN A 564 4.23 -20.76 -36.86
CA ASN A 564 3.83 -19.74 -37.83
C ASN A 564 2.56 -19.09 -37.29
N PHE A 565 2.69 -17.90 -36.70
CA PHE A 565 1.55 -17.07 -36.28
C PHE A 565 1.24 -16.10 -37.43
N PRO A 566 0.31 -16.45 -38.35
CA PRO A 566 0.14 -15.76 -39.63
C PRO A 566 -0.20 -14.27 -39.49
N GLN A 567 -0.66 -13.81 -38.32
CA GLN A 567 -0.94 -12.40 -38.05
C GLN A 567 -0.11 -11.81 -36.89
N GLY A 568 0.73 -12.60 -36.19
CA GLY A 568 1.48 -12.17 -35.00
C GLY A 568 0.62 -11.74 -33.79
N SER A 569 -0.69 -11.54 -33.98
CA SER A 569 -1.64 -11.01 -33.02
C SER A 569 -1.87 -11.94 -31.84
N GLU A 570 -1.82 -13.26 -32.07
CA GLU A 570 -2.06 -14.28 -31.06
C GLU A 570 -0.89 -14.36 -30.07
N LEU A 571 0.34 -14.37 -30.57
CA LEU A 571 1.53 -14.29 -29.72
C LEU A 571 1.54 -12.98 -28.93
N SER A 572 1.27 -11.86 -29.60
CA SER A 572 1.21 -10.54 -28.96
C SER A 572 0.17 -10.51 -27.83
N GLN A 573 -1.04 -11.01 -28.07
CA GLN A 573 -2.09 -11.10 -27.05
C GLN A 573 -1.69 -12.03 -25.87
N ALA A 574 -1.01 -13.16 -26.12
CA ALA A 574 -0.51 -14.02 -25.05
C ALA A 574 0.55 -13.31 -24.17
N LEU A 575 1.45 -12.57 -24.80
CA LEU A 575 2.43 -11.72 -24.11
C LEU A 575 1.72 -10.58 -23.35
N SER A 576 0.65 -10.02 -23.91
CA SER A 576 -0.14 -8.97 -23.24
C SER A 576 -0.81 -9.48 -21.96
N GLN A 577 -1.23 -10.75 -21.91
CA GLN A 577 -1.77 -11.33 -20.67
C GLN A 577 -0.72 -11.40 -19.55
N VAL A 578 0.54 -11.68 -19.91
CA VAL A 578 1.66 -11.70 -18.96
C VAL A 578 2.02 -10.28 -18.55
N TRP A 579 2.05 -9.35 -19.51
CA TRP A 579 2.27 -7.93 -19.28
C TRP A 579 1.26 -7.37 -18.29
N THR A 580 -0.04 -7.51 -18.55
CA THR A 580 -1.08 -6.98 -17.66
C THR A 580 -0.95 -7.52 -16.24
N ALA A 581 -0.74 -8.83 -16.10
CA ALA A 581 -0.58 -9.41 -14.76
C ALA A 581 0.65 -8.84 -14.01
N VAL A 582 1.77 -8.60 -14.69
CA VAL A 582 3.02 -8.21 -14.04
C VAL A 582 3.21 -6.69 -13.93
N PHE A 583 2.69 -5.92 -14.87
CA PHE A 583 2.96 -4.48 -14.99
C PHE A 583 1.75 -3.60 -14.65
N ASP A 584 0.52 -4.11 -14.72
CA ASP A 584 -0.66 -3.34 -14.34
C ASP A 584 -1.05 -3.60 -12.87
N GLU A 585 -0.67 -4.75 -12.32
CA GLU A 585 -1.19 -5.22 -11.03
C GLU A 585 -0.13 -5.47 -9.96
N SER A 586 1.15 -5.64 -10.33
CA SER A 586 2.25 -5.85 -9.39
C SER A 586 3.09 -4.59 -9.22
N SER A 587 3.40 -4.24 -7.97
CA SER A 587 4.38 -3.19 -7.63
C SER A 587 5.80 -3.73 -7.44
N ASP A 588 6.04 -5.03 -7.68
CA ASP A 588 7.35 -5.66 -7.52
C ASP A 588 8.23 -5.44 -8.76
N GLU A 589 9.09 -4.43 -8.70
CA GLU A 589 10.08 -4.11 -9.74
C GLU A 589 11.04 -5.29 -10.01
N SER A 590 11.37 -6.10 -9.00
CA SER A 590 12.25 -7.26 -9.20
C SER A 590 11.56 -8.34 -10.05
N LEU A 591 10.25 -8.52 -9.88
CA LEU A 591 9.48 -9.43 -10.72
C LEU A 591 9.37 -8.91 -12.14
N GLN A 592 9.00 -7.64 -12.32
CA GLN A 592 8.92 -6.96 -13.62
C GLN A 592 10.22 -7.11 -14.40
N PHE A 593 11.34 -6.81 -13.75
CA PHE A 593 12.67 -6.93 -14.32
C PHE A 593 12.97 -8.36 -14.81
N ARG A 594 12.75 -9.38 -13.96
CA ARG A 594 13.01 -10.78 -14.33
C ARG A 594 12.17 -11.22 -15.52
N VAL A 595 10.93 -10.73 -15.61
CA VAL A 595 10.03 -11.04 -16.73
C VAL A 595 10.58 -10.42 -18.02
N LEU A 596 11.03 -9.16 -18.00
CA LEU A 596 11.69 -8.52 -19.14
C LEU A 596 12.94 -9.30 -19.59
N SER A 597 13.81 -9.69 -18.65
CA SER A 597 15.01 -10.46 -18.99
C SER A 597 14.70 -11.83 -19.59
N PHE A 598 13.66 -12.48 -19.08
CA PHE A 598 13.22 -13.79 -19.57
C PHE A 598 12.68 -13.69 -21.00
N TYR A 599 11.73 -12.82 -21.28
CA TYR A 599 11.18 -12.66 -22.63
C TYR A 599 12.18 -12.03 -23.61
N GLY A 600 13.07 -11.18 -23.11
CA GLY A 600 14.21 -10.67 -23.86
C GLY A 600 15.13 -11.78 -24.37
N ARG A 601 15.45 -12.77 -23.52
CA ARG A 601 16.23 -13.95 -23.93
C ARG A 601 15.51 -14.81 -24.97
N LEU A 602 14.18 -14.85 -24.92
CA LEU A 602 13.36 -15.64 -25.84
C LEU A 602 13.11 -14.95 -27.19
N LEU A 603 13.45 -13.66 -27.31
CA LEU A 603 13.26 -12.86 -28.52
C LEU A 603 13.72 -13.56 -29.82
N PRO A 604 14.93 -14.17 -29.92
CA PRO A 604 15.37 -14.85 -31.14
C PRO A 604 14.50 -16.06 -31.54
N ARG A 605 13.81 -16.68 -30.57
CA ARG A 605 12.97 -17.87 -30.80
C ARG A 605 11.56 -17.52 -31.26
N THR A 606 11.07 -16.34 -30.89
CA THR A 606 9.71 -15.89 -31.22
C THR A 606 9.52 -15.47 -32.67
N GLY A 607 10.60 -15.39 -33.47
CA GLY A 607 10.53 -15.14 -34.91
C GLY A 607 10.08 -13.73 -35.32
N LEU A 608 9.84 -12.81 -34.38
CA LEU A 608 9.32 -11.46 -34.67
C LEU A 608 10.22 -10.63 -35.59
N PHE A 609 11.50 -10.99 -35.77
CA PHE A 609 12.41 -10.31 -36.71
C PHE A 609 12.19 -10.65 -38.19
N SER A 610 11.50 -11.75 -38.52
CA SER A 610 11.39 -12.19 -39.93
C SER A 610 10.22 -11.56 -40.68
N ASN A 611 9.28 -10.92 -39.98
CA ASN A 611 8.08 -10.36 -40.57
C ASN A 611 8.13 -8.83 -40.49
N ALA A 612 8.30 -8.16 -41.63
CA ALA A 612 8.48 -6.69 -41.72
C ALA A 612 7.31 -5.85 -41.15
N PHE A 613 6.20 -6.49 -40.80
CA PHE A 613 5.00 -5.86 -40.24
C PHE A 613 4.74 -6.23 -38.76
N ALA A 614 5.51 -7.16 -38.18
CA ALA A 614 5.29 -7.60 -36.80
C ALA A 614 5.99 -6.64 -35.81
N ARG A 615 5.18 -5.97 -34.98
CA ARG A 615 5.67 -5.08 -33.93
C ARG A 615 6.29 -5.89 -32.78
N VAL A 616 7.35 -5.36 -32.19
CA VAL A 616 7.95 -5.93 -30.98
C VAL A 616 7.01 -5.69 -29.80
N HIS A 617 6.74 -6.71 -29.00
CA HIS A 617 5.90 -6.58 -27.82
C HIS A 617 6.70 -5.93 -26.67
N ASP A 618 6.05 -5.15 -25.80
CA ASP A 618 6.67 -4.40 -24.69
C ASP A 618 7.62 -5.25 -23.81
N LEU A 619 7.21 -6.49 -23.49
CA LEU A 619 8.04 -7.47 -22.77
C LEU A 619 9.40 -7.78 -23.41
N GLN A 620 9.59 -7.45 -24.68
CA GLN A 620 10.79 -7.74 -25.45
C GLN A 620 11.54 -6.47 -25.88
N VAL A 621 10.92 -5.29 -25.74
CA VAL A 621 11.51 -3.99 -26.13
C VAL A 621 12.89 -3.78 -25.51
N PRO A 622 13.14 -4.03 -24.21
CA PRO A 622 14.47 -3.83 -23.63
C PRO A 622 15.58 -4.64 -24.32
N ALA A 623 15.36 -5.94 -24.55
CA ALA A 623 16.33 -6.76 -25.26
C ALA A 623 16.46 -6.36 -26.73
N PHE A 624 15.34 -6.03 -27.38
CA PHE A 624 15.34 -5.57 -28.77
C PHE A 624 16.21 -4.32 -28.94
N LEU A 625 16.09 -3.34 -28.05
CA LEU A 625 16.95 -2.14 -28.04
C LEU A 625 18.44 -2.52 -27.95
N LEU A 626 18.80 -3.45 -27.06
CA LEU A 626 20.19 -3.92 -26.94
C LEU A 626 20.70 -4.60 -28.22
N THR A 627 19.84 -5.30 -28.96
CA THR A 627 20.24 -5.91 -30.24
C THR A 627 20.39 -4.91 -31.39
N ARG A 628 19.82 -3.69 -31.27
CA ARG A 628 19.75 -2.67 -32.33
C ARG A 628 20.54 -1.41 -32.01
N LEU A 629 21.58 -1.50 -31.18
CA LEU A 629 22.42 -0.35 -30.80
C LEU A 629 23.34 0.17 -31.91
N GLN A 630 23.50 -0.58 -33.00
CA GLN A 630 24.27 -0.10 -34.15
C GLN A 630 23.56 1.08 -34.83
N PRO A 631 24.29 2.12 -35.26
CA PRO A 631 23.70 3.27 -35.95
C PRO A 631 22.83 2.83 -37.15
N GLY A 632 21.59 3.33 -37.21
CA GLY A 632 20.63 3.02 -38.28
C GLY A 632 19.94 1.66 -38.19
N ALA A 633 20.25 0.83 -37.18
CA ALA A 633 19.65 -0.50 -37.04
C ALA A 633 18.26 -0.49 -36.36
N LEU A 634 17.95 0.55 -35.58
CA LEU A 634 16.69 0.74 -34.88
C LEU A 634 15.76 1.67 -35.70
N LEU A 635 14.56 1.20 -36.05
CA LEU A 635 13.52 2.05 -36.64
C LEU A 635 12.56 2.48 -35.54
N TRP A 636 12.16 3.75 -35.53
CA TRP A 636 11.25 4.24 -34.48
C TRP A 636 9.88 3.56 -34.51
N GLY A 637 9.41 3.09 -35.67
CA GLY A 637 8.14 2.36 -35.80
C GLY A 637 8.14 1.04 -35.02
N ASP A 638 9.31 0.49 -34.69
CA ASP A 638 9.46 -0.72 -33.90
C ASP A 638 9.13 -0.50 -32.42
N VAL A 639 9.27 0.74 -31.93
CA VAL A 639 9.19 1.10 -30.51
C VAL A 639 8.25 2.29 -30.22
N GLU A 640 7.65 2.90 -31.24
CA GLU A 640 6.76 4.07 -31.15
C GLU A 640 5.61 3.85 -30.14
N HIS A 641 5.10 2.62 -30.08
CA HIS A 641 3.95 2.24 -29.27
C HIS A 641 4.31 1.58 -27.93
N ALA A 642 5.60 1.55 -27.57
CA ALA A 642 6.01 0.94 -26.32
C ALA A 642 5.44 1.72 -25.13
N SER A 643 5.05 1.00 -24.07
CA SER A 643 4.58 1.60 -22.81
C SER A 643 5.75 2.21 -22.02
N TRP A 644 6.25 3.35 -22.49
CA TRP A 644 7.45 4.02 -21.95
C TRP A 644 7.33 4.43 -20.48
N ASP A 645 6.13 4.71 -20.00
CA ASP A 645 5.82 4.98 -18.59
C ASP A 645 6.21 3.86 -17.64
N LYS A 646 6.11 2.61 -18.13
CA LYS A 646 6.46 1.42 -17.35
C LYS A 646 7.85 0.90 -17.67
N LEU A 647 8.26 0.99 -18.93
CA LEU A 647 9.55 0.46 -19.37
C LEU A 647 10.73 1.36 -18.99
N PHE A 648 10.60 2.68 -19.19
CA PHE A 648 11.74 3.58 -19.08
C PHE A 648 12.43 3.54 -17.70
N PRO A 649 11.71 3.53 -16.56
CA PRO A 649 12.33 3.43 -15.25
C PRO A 649 13.21 2.17 -15.07
N LEU A 650 12.90 1.08 -15.77
CA LEU A 650 13.59 -0.21 -15.66
C LEU A 650 14.76 -0.35 -16.64
N LEU A 651 14.80 0.45 -17.73
CA LEU A 651 15.80 0.33 -18.79
C LEU A 651 17.26 0.56 -18.34
N PRO A 652 17.58 1.56 -17.49
CA PRO A 652 18.95 1.76 -17.02
C PRO A 652 19.49 0.56 -16.26
N GLN A 653 18.67 -0.02 -15.37
CA GLN A 653 19.03 -1.24 -14.63
C GLN A 653 19.20 -2.43 -15.59
N TYR A 654 18.34 -2.53 -16.60
CA TYR A 654 18.41 -3.58 -17.61
C TYR A 654 19.70 -3.51 -18.43
N ALA A 655 20.05 -2.32 -18.90
CA ALA A 655 21.30 -2.06 -19.62
C ALA A 655 22.53 -2.46 -18.78
N ALA A 656 22.56 -2.03 -17.51
CA ALA A 656 23.68 -2.31 -16.60
C ALA A 656 23.89 -3.81 -16.38
N GLN A 657 22.83 -4.61 -16.18
CA GLN A 657 22.98 -6.06 -16.02
C GLN A 657 23.49 -6.77 -17.26
N HIS A 658 23.16 -6.25 -18.45
CA HIS A 658 23.65 -6.76 -19.72
C HIS A 658 25.00 -6.16 -20.14
N GLN A 659 25.69 -5.45 -19.22
CA GLN A 659 26.98 -4.80 -19.46
C GLN A 659 26.96 -3.83 -20.65
N GLN A 660 25.80 -3.22 -20.91
CA GLN A 660 25.63 -2.21 -21.95
C GLN A 660 25.59 -0.83 -21.30
N PRO A 661 26.38 0.15 -21.77
CA PRO A 661 26.27 1.52 -21.30
C PRO A 661 24.91 2.11 -21.66
N TRP A 662 24.36 2.93 -20.77
CA TRP A 662 23.04 3.54 -20.95
C TRP A 662 23.00 4.55 -22.11
N GLU A 663 24.06 5.33 -22.26
CA GLU A 663 24.14 6.42 -23.24
C GLU A 663 23.94 5.97 -24.70
N PRO A 664 24.57 4.90 -25.21
CA PRO A 664 24.29 4.39 -26.56
C PRO A 664 22.83 3.98 -26.81
N ILE A 665 22.13 3.49 -25.79
CA ILE A 665 20.71 3.11 -25.91
C ILE A 665 19.86 4.36 -26.11
N VAL A 666 20.08 5.39 -25.30
CA VAL A 666 19.40 6.68 -25.43
C VAL A 666 19.70 7.34 -26.77
N ASN A 667 20.98 7.32 -27.20
CA ASN A 667 21.39 7.85 -28.49
C ASN A 667 20.71 7.12 -29.67
N ALA A 668 20.55 5.79 -29.58
CA ALA A 668 19.85 5.00 -30.60
C ALA A 668 18.36 5.38 -30.68
N LEU A 669 17.68 5.56 -29.54
CA LEU A 669 16.29 6.02 -29.49
C LEU A 669 16.12 7.40 -30.14
N TRP A 670 17.01 8.33 -29.80
CA TRP A 670 17.03 9.67 -30.37
C TRP A 670 17.22 9.67 -31.90
N ARG A 671 18.20 8.89 -32.39
CA ARG A 671 18.47 8.75 -33.83
C ARG A 671 17.32 8.09 -34.58
N ALA A 672 16.71 7.05 -34.00
CA ALA A 672 15.57 6.38 -34.58
C ALA A 672 14.37 7.33 -34.73
N TRP A 673 14.11 8.15 -33.70
CA TRP A 673 13.05 9.16 -33.74
C TRP A 673 13.33 10.27 -34.75
N LEU A 674 14.58 10.75 -34.81
CA LEU A 674 15.00 11.78 -35.75
C LEU A 674 14.83 11.35 -37.22
N ALA A 675 15.02 10.06 -37.51
CA ALA A 675 14.90 9.49 -38.85
C ALA A 675 13.45 9.38 -39.37
N GLN A 676 12.43 9.67 -38.55
CA GLN A 676 11.03 9.68 -39.00
C GLN A 676 10.53 11.07 -39.40
N ASP A 677 9.44 11.10 -40.16
CA ASP A 677 8.72 12.32 -40.59
C ASP A 677 7.42 12.55 -39.79
N LYS A 678 7.39 12.14 -38.52
CA LYS A 678 6.21 12.25 -37.62
C LYS A 678 6.53 13.02 -36.35
N ASP A 679 5.71 14.01 -36.01
CA ASP A 679 5.91 14.82 -34.82
C ASP A 679 5.50 14.13 -33.53
N GLY A 680 6.36 14.27 -32.52
CA GLY A 680 6.05 14.00 -31.11
C GLY A 680 6.02 12.52 -30.71
N SER A 681 6.76 12.19 -29.65
CA SER A 681 6.55 10.97 -28.86
C SER A 681 6.36 11.35 -27.40
N SER A 682 5.47 10.63 -26.70
CA SER A 682 5.32 10.74 -25.25
C SER A 682 6.60 10.45 -24.48
N LEU A 683 7.54 9.69 -25.06
CA LEU A 683 8.85 9.38 -24.47
C LEU A 683 9.69 10.63 -24.21
N PHE A 684 9.72 11.57 -25.16
CA PHE A 684 10.57 12.77 -25.13
C PHE A 684 9.88 13.99 -24.50
N SER A 685 8.64 13.83 -24.02
CA SER A 685 7.87 14.91 -23.39
C SER A 685 8.47 15.36 -22.06
N PHE A 686 8.56 16.68 -21.83
CA PHE A 686 8.98 17.27 -20.55
C PHE A 686 8.01 17.06 -19.38
N GLN A 687 6.85 16.46 -19.63
CA GLN A 687 5.91 16.08 -18.58
C GLN A 687 6.33 14.77 -17.89
N GLN A 688 7.23 13.99 -18.49
CA GLN A 688 7.64 12.71 -17.94
C GLN A 688 8.66 12.85 -16.80
N PRO A 689 8.61 11.98 -15.77
CA PRO A 689 9.56 12.00 -14.66
C PRO A 689 11.03 11.86 -15.09
N TRP A 690 11.29 11.14 -16.17
CA TRP A 690 12.64 10.82 -16.66
C TRP A 690 13.17 11.78 -17.72
N ALA A 691 12.40 12.81 -18.10
CA ALA A 691 12.75 13.69 -19.21
C ALA A 691 14.13 14.34 -19.03
N GLN A 692 14.47 14.80 -17.82
CA GLN A 692 15.75 15.46 -17.55
C GLN A 692 16.96 14.56 -17.82
N ASP A 693 16.87 13.27 -17.49
CA ASP A 693 17.95 12.31 -17.70
C ASP A 693 18.08 11.92 -19.18
N LEU A 694 16.94 11.81 -19.88
CA LEU A 694 16.89 11.53 -21.31
C LEU A 694 17.47 12.67 -22.15
N TRP A 695 17.11 13.92 -21.81
CA TRP A 695 17.56 15.12 -22.52
C TRP A 695 19.03 15.47 -22.22
N ALA A 696 19.56 15.11 -21.06
CA ALA A 696 20.99 15.26 -20.77
C ALA A 696 21.88 14.43 -21.71
N LEU A 697 21.35 13.33 -22.26
CA LEU A 697 22.04 12.42 -23.16
C LEU A 697 21.64 12.64 -24.63
N VAL A 698 21.12 13.81 -25.00
CA VAL A 698 20.72 14.11 -26.37
C VAL A 698 21.94 14.13 -27.32
N PRO A 699 21.94 13.40 -28.45
CA PRO A 699 23.02 13.51 -29.42
C PRO A 699 23.14 14.91 -30.05
N PRO A 700 24.35 15.41 -30.35
CA PRO A 700 24.53 16.72 -30.99
C PRO A 700 23.76 16.88 -32.31
N GLU A 701 23.72 15.84 -33.15
CA GLU A 701 23.00 15.83 -34.42
C GLU A 701 21.49 16.05 -34.28
N VAL A 702 20.92 15.69 -33.13
CA VAL A 702 19.51 15.89 -32.83
C VAL A 702 19.22 17.36 -32.55
N LEU A 703 20.14 18.06 -31.88
CA LEU A 703 20.05 19.51 -31.64
C LEU A 703 20.19 20.33 -32.92
N LEU A 704 20.89 19.80 -33.94
CA LEU A 704 20.97 20.42 -35.27
C LEU A 704 19.62 20.40 -36.00
N SER A 705 18.74 19.45 -35.68
CA SER A 705 17.45 19.25 -36.33
C SER A 705 16.51 20.44 -36.18
N GLN A 706 15.85 20.84 -37.27
CA GLN A 706 14.78 21.85 -37.23
C GLN A 706 13.55 21.40 -36.44
N ARG A 707 13.36 20.08 -36.29
CA ARG A 707 12.20 19.46 -35.63
C ARG A 707 12.14 19.73 -34.13
N LEU A 708 13.27 20.06 -33.50
CA LEU A 708 13.36 20.35 -32.07
C LEU A 708 13.43 21.84 -31.72
N SER A 709 13.27 22.71 -32.72
CA SER A 709 13.30 24.16 -32.51
C SER A 709 12.26 24.65 -31.50
N TRP A 710 11.08 24.02 -31.43
CA TRP A 710 10.04 24.35 -30.44
C TRP A 710 10.35 23.79 -29.04
N VAL A 711 10.97 22.60 -28.95
CA VAL A 711 11.36 21.95 -27.68
C VAL A 711 12.37 22.81 -26.93
N LEU A 712 13.31 23.44 -27.63
CA LEU A 712 14.28 24.36 -27.05
C LEU A 712 13.63 25.63 -26.46
N ARG A 713 12.32 25.83 -26.61
CA ARG A 713 11.57 26.94 -25.98
C ARG A 713 10.79 26.51 -24.74
N GLU A 714 10.78 25.22 -24.44
CA GLU A 714 10.09 24.68 -23.28
C GLU A 714 10.80 25.09 -22.00
N GLU A 715 10.04 25.57 -21.03
CA GLU A 715 10.60 26.09 -19.77
C GLU A 715 11.40 25.02 -19.02
N ARG A 716 11.06 23.74 -19.20
CA ARG A 716 11.65 22.59 -18.49
C ARG A 716 12.90 22.01 -19.16
N PHE A 717 13.44 22.64 -20.21
CA PHE A 717 14.65 22.14 -20.87
C PHE A 717 15.88 22.19 -19.95
N PRO A 718 16.66 21.09 -19.80
CA PRO A 718 17.76 21.01 -18.83
C PRO A 718 19.09 21.53 -19.39
N TYR A 719 19.19 22.83 -19.68
CA TYR A 719 20.41 23.45 -20.24
C TYR A 719 21.66 23.21 -19.38
N GLU A 720 21.49 23.17 -18.06
CA GLU A 720 22.55 22.93 -17.08
C GLU A 720 23.22 21.55 -17.21
N ARG A 721 22.62 20.60 -17.93
CA ARG A 721 23.14 19.24 -18.14
C ARG A 721 23.79 19.03 -19.50
N LEU A 722 23.81 20.04 -20.37
CA LEU A 722 24.40 19.93 -21.69
C LEU A 722 25.94 19.89 -21.63
N ARG A 723 26.52 18.96 -22.40
CA ARG A 723 27.96 18.78 -22.65
C ARG A 723 28.46 19.68 -23.76
N ASP A 724 29.77 19.73 -23.93
CA ASP A 724 30.45 20.63 -24.86
C ASP A 724 30.07 20.41 -26.32
N GLU A 725 29.94 19.14 -26.73
CA GLU A 725 29.54 18.80 -28.09
C GLU A 725 28.09 19.23 -28.38
N GLN A 726 27.22 19.11 -27.37
CA GLN A 726 25.82 19.51 -27.44
C GLN A 726 25.68 21.04 -27.52
N TRP A 727 26.43 21.79 -26.71
CA TRP A 727 26.48 23.25 -26.79
C TRP A 727 27.00 23.74 -28.15
N SER A 728 28.04 23.10 -28.68
CA SER A 728 28.59 23.41 -30.00
C SER A 728 27.54 23.19 -31.10
N ALA A 729 26.83 22.05 -31.07
CA ALA A 729 25.77 21.78 -32.03
C ALA A 729 24.58 22.74 -31.91
N LEU A 730 24.22 23.13 -30.69
CA LEU A 730 23.17 24.12 -30.46
C LEU A 730 23.51 25.48 -31.11
N LEU A 731 24.74 25.96 -30.93
CA LEU A 731 25.22 27.20 -31.55
C LEU A 731 25.27 27.09 -33.08
N THR A 732 25.75 25.97 -33.62
CA THR A 732 25.75 25.71 -35.08
C THR A 732 24.33 25.72 -35.63
N SER A 733 23.37 25.06 -34.96
CA SER A 733 21.97 25.04 -35.37
C SER A 733 21.35 26.45 -35.40
N TRP A 734 21.76 27.30 -34.45
CA TRP A 734 21.34 28.70 -34.37
C TRP A 734 21.91 29.52 -35.52
N LYS A 735 23.21 29.36 -35.80
CA LYS A 735 23.89 30.00 -36.94
C LYS A 735 23.22 29.67 -38.26
N ASP A 736 22.89 28.40 -38.47
CA ASP A 736 22.29 27.92 -39.71
C ASP A 736 20.81 28.32 -39.84
N ASN A 737 20.16 28.74 -38.75
CA ASN A 737 18.75 29.12 -38.72
C ASN A 737 18.51 30.39 -37.87
N PRO A 738 18.96 31.57 -38.32
CA PRO A 738 18.88 32.82 -37.55
C PRO A 738 17.44 33.33 -37.31
N HIS A 739 16.47 32.81 -38.07
CA HIS A 739 15.03 33.08 -37.90
C HIS A 739 14.38 32.28 -36.78
N ARG A 740 15.08 31.34 -36.12
CA ARG A 740 14.57 30.70 -34.91
C ARG A 740 14.40 31.75 -33.83
N ASP A 741 13.15 32.09 -33.55
CA ASP A 741 12.80 33.08 -32.55
C ASP A 741 12.98 32.46 -31.15
N PHE A 742 14.05 32.79 -30.43
CA PHE A 742 14.23 32.36 -29.04
C PHE A 742 13.74 33.46 -28.04
N SER A 743 13.15 34.53 -28.58
CA SER A 743 13.02 35.88 -27.98
C SER A 743 12.15 36.01 -26.73
N GLU A 744 11.33 35.02 -26.37
CA GLU A 744 10.44 35.14 -25.20
C GLU A 744 10.96 34.39 -23.95
N ARG A 745 11.97 33.51 -24.08
CA ARG A 745 12.49 32.69 -22.96
C ARG A 745 14.03 32.50 -22.92
N GLU A 746 14.78 33.28 -23.70
CA GLU A 746 16.25 33.28 -23.86
C GLU A 746 17.06 33.36 -22.56
N ASN A 747 16.51 33.93 -21.48
CA ASN A 747 17.27 34.13 -20.24
C ASN A 747 17.80 32.81 -19.65
N ARG A 748 17.03 31.72 -19.72
CA ARG A 748 17.44 30.45 -19.10
C ARG A 748 18.57 29.77 -19.89
N LEU A 749 18.56 29.88 -21.21
CA LEU A 749 19.66 29.41 -22.07
C LEU A 749 20.97 30.08 -21.67
N TRP A 750 20.98 31.41 -21.67
CA TRP A 750 22.18 32.21 -21.38
C TRP A 750 22.65 32.11 -19.93
N GLN A 751 21.74 31.87 -18.99
CA GLN A 751 22.07 31.60 -17.59
C GLN A 751 22.95 30.36 -17.40
N HIS A 752 22.80 29.35 -18.25
CA HIS A 752 23.51 28.08 -18.14
C HIS A 752 24.58 27.89 -19.23
N THR A 753 24.76 28.86 -20.14
CA THR A 753 25.75 28.76 -21.21
C THR A 753 27.17 28.93 -20.67
N PRO A 754 28.09 27.98 -20.88
CA PRO A 754 29.48 28.12 -20.46
C PRO A 754 30.18 29.30 -21.15
N ALA A 755 31.08 29.98 -20.42
CA ALA A 755 31.75 31.21 -20.88
C ALA A 755 32.40 31.13 -22.27
N ARG A 756 33.04 29.99 -22.62
CA ARG A 756 33.63 29.80 -23.96
C ARG A 756 32.59 29.83 -25.09
N PHE A 757 31.38 29.34 -24.85
CA PHE A 757 30.30 29.32 -25.84
C PHE A 757 29.63 30.68 -25.94
N ILE A 758 29.59 31.45 -24.84
CA ILE A 758 29.25 32.88 -24.88
C ILE A 758 30.24 33.64 -25.76
N ARG A 759 31.54 33.45 -25.55
CA ARG A 759 32.60 34.04 -26.39
C ARG A 759 32.41 33.68 -27.87
N GLN A 760 32.18 32.40 -28.17
CA GLN A 760 31.91 31.94 -29.53
C GLN A 760 30.66 32.61 -30.12
N ALA A 761 29.55 32.67 -29.38
CA ALA A 761 28.32 33.29 -29.85
C ALA A 761 28.47 34.79 -30.14
N ILE A 762 29.27 35.51 -29.33
CA ILE A 762 29.62 36.91 -29.57
C ILE A 762 30.48 37.06 -30.83
N ALA A 763 31.51 36.23 -30.98
CA ALA A 763 32.42 36.27 -32.12
C ALA A 763 31.70 35.94 -33.44
N GLU A 764 30.75 35.00 -33.40
CA GLU A 764 29.94 34.60 -34.55
C GLU A 764 28.68 35.46 -34.76
N ARG A 765 28.49 36.52 -33.94
CA ARG A 765 27.34 37.45 -33.99
C ARG A 765 25.98 36.75 -33.97
N LEU A 766 25.85 35.70 -33.16
CA LEU A 766 24.61 34.92 -33.02
C LEU A 766 23.55 35.62 -32.16
N ILE A 767 23.98 36.57 -31.32
CA ILE A 767 23.11 37.36 -30.46
C ILE A 767 22.57 38.55 -31.26
N ARG A 768 21.24 38.79 -31.20
CA ARG A 768 20.63 39.92 -31.92
C ARG A 768 21.01 41.25 -31.25
N PRO A 769 21.37 42.30 -32.00
CA PRO A 769 21.75 43.59 -31.42
C PRO A 769 20.69 44.25 -30.51
N HIS A 770 19.41 43.94 -30.73
CA HIS A 770 18.29 44.55 -30.01
C HIS A 770 17.76 43.68 -28.86
N ASP A 771 18.35 42.50 -28.65
CA ASP A 771 17.96 41.57 -27.60
C ASP A 771 18.66 41.92 -26.27
N ASN A 772 18.15 43.00 -25.67
CA ASN A 772 18.67 43.53 -24.42
C ASN A 772 18.49 42.55 -23.24
N ALA A 773 17.54 41.62 -23.32
CA ALA A 773 17.30 40.64 -22.26
C ALA A 773 18.42 39.60 -22.22
N ALA A 774 18.73 38.98 -23.37
CA ALA A 774 19.85 38.05 -23.49
C ALA A 774 21.18 38.71 -23.13
N LEU A 775 21.46 39.90 -23.66
CA LEU A 775 22.71 40.60 -23.41
C LEU A 775 22.91 40.91 -21.92
N ARG A 776 21.87 41.36 -21.22
CA ARG A 776 21.93 41.58 -19.75
C ARG A 776 22.18 40.28 -19.00
N GLN A 777 21.54 39.18 -19.41
CA GLN A 777 21.74 37.88 -18.77
C GLN A 777 23.15 37.32 -19.00
N ILE A 778 23.71 37.52 -20.20
CA ILE A 778 25.10 37.17 -20.52
C ILE A 778 26.07 37.97 -19.65
N TRP A 779 25.88 39.29 -19.51
CA TRP A 779 26.68 40.13 -18.61
C TRP A 779 26.61 39.66 -17.16
N LYS A 780 25.42 39.28 -16.68
CA LYS A 780 25.24 38.75 -15.33
C LYS A 780 25.99 37.44 -15.10
N THR A 781 26.08 36.59 -16.13
CA THR A 781 26.62 35.24 -16.01
C THR A 781 28.14 35.19 -16.27
N ALA A 782 28.65 36.04 -17.18
CA ALA A 782 30.03 35.98 -17.66
C ALA A 782 30.65 37.38 -17.93
N ALA A 783 30.50 38.32 -17.00
CA ALA A 783 30.95 39.73 -17.15
C ALA A 783 32.40 39.86 -17.63
N SER A 784 33.34 39.09 -17.07
CA SER A 784 34.75 39.13 -17.49
C SER A 784 34.94 38.71 -18.94
N THR A 785 34.26 37.65 -19.38
CA THR A 785 34.34 37.17 -20.77
C THR A 785 33.79 38.19 -21.74
N VAL A 786 32.66 38.83 -21.43
CA VAL A 786 32.11 39.88 -22.30
C VAL A 786 33.04 41.09 -22.35
N ARG A 787 33.64 41.48 -21.22
CA ARG A 787 34.61 42.58 -21.17
C ARG A 787 35.83 42.30 -22.06
N ASP A 788 36.38 41.09 -21.98
CA ASP A 788 37.50 40.65 -22.81
C ASP A 788 37.12 40.72 -24.31
N GLU A 789 35.91 40.30 -24.67
CA GLU A 789 35.42 40.37 -26.05
C GLU A 789 35.19 41.81 -26.53
N VAL A 790 34.66 42.70 -25.68
CA VAL A 790 34.54 44.13 -26.01
C VAL A 790 35.91 44.74 -26.27
N GLN A 791 36.90 44.43 -25.44
CA GLN A 791 38.28 44.87 -25.66
C GLN A 791 38.83 44.35 -26.98
N ARG A 792 38.65 43.06 -27.28
CA ARG A 792 39.11 42.44 -28.53
C ARG A 792 38.46 43.08 -29.76
N LEU A 793 37.13 43.25 -29.75
CA LEU A 793 36.38 43.86 -30.85
C LEU A 793 36.80 45.31 -31.10
N LEU A 794 37.05 46.09 -30.04
CA LEU A 794 37.57 47.46 -30.16
C LEU A 794 38.98 47.49 -30.77
N GLN A 795 39.84 46.52 -30.43
CA GLN A 795 41.19 46.41 -31.00
C GLN A 795 41.18 45.96 -32.47
N GLU A 796 40.20 45.15 -32.87
CA GLU A 796 40.01 44.68 -34.25
C GLU A 796 39.27 45.70 -35.15
N GLY A 797 38.80 46.81 -34.58
CA GLY A 797 38.09 47.87 -35.32
C GLY A 797 36.57 47.65 -35.44
N ASP A 798 36.01 46.61 -34.84
CA ASP A 798 34.57 46.31 -34.84
C ASP A 798 33.82 47.02 -33.70
N ALA A 799 33.96 48.35 -33.68
CA ALA A 799 33.46 49.16 -32.57
C ALA A 799 31.92 49.24 -32.51
N GLU A 800 31.20 49.07 -33.62
CA GLU A 800 29.74 49.04 -33.61
C GLU A 800 29.20 47.85 -32.81
N TRP A 801 29.77 46.66 -33.02
CA TRP A 801 29.39 45.47 -32.27
C TRP A 801 29.86 45.52 -30.82
N ALA A 802 31.08 45.99 -30.58
CA ALA A 802 31.60 46.19 -29.23
C ALA A 802 30.68 47.10 -28.39
N MET A 803 30.18 48.17 -29.00
CA MET A 803 29.29 49.10 -28.31
C MET A 803 27.90 48.51 -28.08
N THR A 804 27.39 47.69 -29.00
CA THR A 804 26.13 46.95 -28.79
C THR A 804 26.16 46.12 -27.51
N LEU A 805 27.27 45.40 -27.26
CA LEU A 805 27.47 44.66 -26.01
C LEU A 805 27.59 45.61 -24.80
N ALA A 806 28.34 46.71 -24.93
CA ALA A 806 28.56 47.69 -23.87
C ALA A 806 27.30 48.45 -23.45
N TRP A 807 26.30 48.60 -24.33
CA TRP A 807 25.02 49.23 -24.01
C TRP A 807 24.20 48.43 -22.99
N SER A 808 24.30 47.11 -23.04
CA SER A 808 23.60 46.20 -22.13
C SER A 808 24.37 45.89 -20.85
N ALA A 809 25.56 46.47 -20.67
CA ALA A 809 26.38 46.24 -19.49
C ALA A 809 25.71 46.81 -18.21
N PRO A 810 25.82 46.10 -17.08
CA PRO A 810 25.28 46.55 -15.80
C PRO A 810 26.04 47.81 -15.33
N PRO A 811 25.42 48.70 -14.53
CA PRO A 811 26.01 49.98 -14.16
C PRO A 811 27.41 49.88 -13.54
N GLU A 812 27.68 48.82 -12.78
CA GLU A 812 28.94 48.56 -12.08
C GLU A 812 30.12 48.33 -13.04
N GLU A 813 29.86 47.89 -14.28
CA GLU A 813 30.89 47.64 -15.29
C GLU A 813 31.31 48.90 -16.07
N THR A 814 30.59 50.01 -15.88
CA THR A 814 30.85 51.28 -16.58
C THR A 814 32.31 51.75 -16.43
N PRO A 815 32.95 51.76 -15.25
CA PRO A 815 34.34 52.20 -15.11
C PRO A 815 35.33 51.35 -15.93
N ASN A 816 35.13 50.04 -15.98
CA ASN A 816 35.98 49.12 -16.74
C ASN A 816 35.84 49.36 -18.25
N LEU A 817 34.60 49.56 -18.72
CA LEU A 817 34.32 49.84 -20.13
C LEU A 817 34.82 51.23 -20.56
N LEU A 818 34.76 52.22 -19.68
CA LEU A 818 35.29 53.56 -19.94
C LEU A 818 36.78 53.54 -20.26
N ALA A 819 37.57 52.72 -19.55
CA ALA A 819 38.99 52.57 -19.82
C ALA A 819 39.25 52.02 -21.24
N LEU A 820 38.47 51.00 -21.65
CA LEU A 820 38.56 50.39 -22.97
C LEU A 820 38.14 51.34 -24.09
N VAL A 821 37.02 52.06 -23.91
CA VAL A 821 36.53 53.04 -24.88
C VAL A 821 37.49 54.22 -25.01
N HIS A 822 38.07 54.71 -23.90
CA HIS A 822 39.08 55.76 -23.94
C HIS A 822 40.32 55.31 -24.73
N GLN A 823 40.82 54.09 -24.50
CA GLN A 823 41.94 53.55 -25.27
C GLN A 823 41.60 53.44 -26.76
N ALA A 824 40.44 52.90 -27.10
CA ALA A 824 40.00 52.74 -28.49
C ALA A 824 39.78 54.08 -29.21
N SER A 825 39.28 55.09 -28.50
CA SER A 825 39.03 56.43 -29.06
C SER A 825 40.28 57.18 -29.54
N ARG A 826 41.47 56.77 -29.08
CA ARG A 826 42.76 57.33 -29.50
C ARG A 826 43.23 56.76 -30.85
N HIS A 827 42.61 55.68 -31.33
CA HIS A 827 42.86 55.15 -32.68
C HIS A 827 41.91 55.81 -33.70
N ASN A 828 42.43 56.18 -34.87
CA ASN A 828 41.79 57.14 -35.80
C ASN A 828 40.53 56.62 -36.52
N ASP A 829 40.27 55.30 -36.48
CA ASP A 829 39.18 54.65 -37.22
C ASP A 829 37.92 54.36 -36.37
N ALA A 830 37.83 54.89 -35.14
CA ALA A 830 36.74 54.59 -34.23
C ALA A 830 35.44 55.42 -34.49
N PRO A 831 34.23 54.83 -34.37
CA PRO A 831 32.95 55.48 -34.61
C PRO A 831 32.59 56.45 -33.47
N ARG A 832 33.10 57.69 -33.57
CA ARG A 832 32.94 58.74 -32.55
C ARG A 832 31.48 58.99 -32.13
N ALA A 833 30.54 58.97 -33.08
CA ALA A 833 29.13 59.19 -32.79
C ALA A 833 28.54 58.13 -31.84
N THR A 834 28.94 56.87 -32.02
CA THR A 834 28.50 55.73 -31.19
C THR A 834 29.04 55.85 -29.76
N PHE A 835 30.32 56.22 -29.61
CA PHE A 835 30.91 56.46 -28.29
C PHE A 835 30.25 57.64 -27.57
N ILE A 836 30.03 58.76 -28.28
CA ILE A 836 29.34 59.94 -27.74
C ILE A 836 27.95 59.56 -27.23
N SER A 837 27.17 58.81 -28.02
CA SER A 837 25.82 58.38 -27.64
C SER A 837 25.82 57.49 -26.39
N TRP A 838 26.73 56.52 -26.31
CA TRP A 838 26.85 55.66 -25.13
C TRP A 838 27.28 56.43 -23.88
N LEU A 839 28.30 57.30 -24.00
CA LEU A 839 28.76 58.15 -22.89
C LEU A 839 27.66 59.07 -22.38
N HIS A 840 26.91 59.70 -23.29
CA HIS A 840 25.75 60.52 -22.96
C HIS A 840 24.69 59.73 -22.17
N GLY A 841 24.39 58.49 -22.58
CA GLY A 841 23.50 57.59 -21.85
C GLY A 841 23.98 57.34 -20.41
N ARG A 842 25.25 56.95 -20.24
CA ARG A 842 25.84 56.70 -18.91
C ARG A 842 25.85 57.93 -17.99
N ILE A 843 26.09 59.12 -18.55
CA ILE A 843 26.03 60.40 -17.82
C ILE A 843 24.60 60.74 -17.40
N THR A 844 23.64 60.54 -18.30
CA THR A 844 22.21 60.80 -18.05
C THR A 844 21.72 59.92 -16.90
N ASP A 845 22.09 58.64 -16.91
CA ASP A 845 21.68 57.65 -15.91
C ASP A 845 22.49 57.71 -14.60
N ARG A 846 23.50 58.60 -14.51
CA ARG A 846 24.40 58.75 -13.35
C ARG A 846 25.04 57.43 -12.89
N THR A 847 25.43 56.57 -13.83
CA THR A 847 26.05 55.28 -13.49
C THR A 847 27.42 55.47 -12.82
N PRO A 848 27.92 54.49 -12.04
CA PRO A 848 29.26 54.55 -11.45
C PRO A 848 30.33 54.89 -12.49
N GLY A 849 31.15 55.93 -12.25
CA GLY A 849 32.14 56.41 -13.23
C GLY A 849 31.64 57.49 -14.21
N TRP A 850 30.42 58.02 -14.06
CA TRP A 850 29.87 59.05 -14.95
C TRP A 850 30.72 60.33 -15.08
N GLU A 851 31.49 60.71 -14.06
CA GLU A 851 32.42 61.86 -14.13
C GLU A 851 33.58 61.62 -15.11
N GLN A 852 34.07 60.38 -15.16
CA GLN A 852 35.09 59.94 -16.11
C GLN A 852 34.49 59.88 -17.52
N ALA A 853 33.23 59.42 -17.65
CA ALA A 853 32.48 59.46 -18.90
C ALA A 853 32.29 60.90 -19.41
N TRP A 854 31.97 61.85 -18.53
CA TRP A 854 31.85 63.28 -18.87
C TRP A 854 33.17 63.86 -19.39
N THR A 855 34.28 63.50 -18.73
CA THR A 855 35.62 63.94 -19.15
C THR A 855 35.94 63.43 -20.55
N LEU A 856 35.73 62.13 -20.81
CA LEU A 856 35.96 61.52 -22.11
C LEU A 856 35.02 62.08 -23.20
N LEU A 857 33.76 62.40 -22.86
CA LEU A 857 32.81 63.02 -23.77
C LEU A 857 33.28 64.42 -24.23
N ASN A 858 33.81 65.23 -23.31
CA ASN A 858 34.35 66.56 -23.64
C ASN A 858 35.58 66.47 -24.55
N GLU A 859 36.47 65.50 -24.29
CA GLU A 859 37.63 65.22 -25.14
C GLU A 859 37.20 64.84 -26.57
N LEU A 860 36.21 63.95 -26.70
CA LEU A 860 35.71 63.47 -27.99
C LEU A 860 34.93 64.53 -28.79
N THR A 861 34.24 65.46 -28.12
CA THR A 861 33.44 66.52 -28.76
C THR A 861 34.24 67.81 -29.00
N GLY A 862 35.49 67.89 -28.53
CA GLY A 862 36.34 69.08 -28.67
C GLY A 862 35.92 70.25 -27.78
N LEU A 863 35.02 70.02 -26.82
CA LEU A 863 34.65 70.99 -25.81
C LEU A 863 35.79 71.07 -24.79
N LYS A 864 36.63 72.10 -24.89
CA LYS A 864 37.65 72.37 -23.86
C LYS A 864 36.96 72.48 -22.50
N PRO A 865 37.46 71.81 -21.44
CA PRO A 865 36.91 72.02 -20.11
C PRO A 865 37.00 73.51 -19.79
N MET A 866 35.84 74.15 -19.53
CA MET A 866 35.84 75.45 -18.88
C MET A 866 36.48 75.25 -17.51
N THR A 867 37.76 75.61 -17.42
CA THR A 867 38.45 75.76 -16.15
C THR A 867 37.63 76.70 -15.29
N ARG A 868 37.01 76.16 -14.22
CA ARG A 868 36.38 76.99 -13.19
C ARG A 868 37.48 77.87 -12.58
N GLY A 869 37.43 79.16 -12.87
CA GLY A 869 38.04 80.17 -12.03
C GLY A 869 37.08 80.46 -10.87
N GLY A 870 37.59 80.38 -9.63
CA GLY A 870 36.90 80.82 -8.41
C GLY A 870 36.10 79.75 -7.71
#